data_AF-A0A371I052-F1
#
_entry.id   AF-A0A371I052-F1
#
_cell.length_a   1.000
_cell.length_b   1.000
_cell.length_c   1.000
_cell.angle_alpha   90.00
_cell.angle_beta   90.00
_cell.angle_gamma   90.00
#
_symmetry.space_group_name_H-M   'P 1'
#
loop_
_entity.id
_entity.type
_entity.pdbx_description
1 polymer ?
#
loop_
_entity_poly.entity_id
_entity_poly.type
_entity_poly.pdbx_seq_one_letter_code
_entity_poly.pdbx_strand_id
1 'polypeptide(L)'
;MENKRNEESHRRETQAMRIFVICECNSSSWTNKIRFITLVSQLWLLCYRSLVHQKMVENASRTNLTYHRDCDIEEDSSIDSALLKNGTECYDDDGRVKRKGTVWTTSSHIITAVVGSGVLSLAWAIAQMGWIAGPTVMILFSIVTLYTSSFLADCYRTGDPIFGNRNYTFMDAVSTILGGYSVMFCGIVQYLNLFGSAVGYTIAASLSMMAIKRSNCIQSTGGKDPCYVSSNPYMIGFGAMQIFFSQIPDFHNMWWLSVVAAVMSFTYSLIGLALGISKIAETGTFKGSLTGISIGTVTEAQKVWGVFQALGNIAFAYSYSFVLLEIQDTIKSQPSEVKTMKKSAKISIAVTTTFYMLCGCTGYAAFGDSAPGNLLTGFGVSNLYWLIDIANAAIIIHLVGAYQVYAQPLFAFVEKEAARRWPKVDKEFKISIPGLQPYNQNIFSLAWRTVFVIITTLIAMMLPFFNDVLGVIGALGFWPLTVYFPVEMYILQKRIPKWSRRWICLELMSVVCLLVTIAAGLGSVVGLLLDLKKYKAFDFGMVEHSIDGVPPQIESKFYDDDGHVKRTGTVWTTSAHVITAVVGSGVLSLAWAMAQMGWVAGPAVMIFFSVVTLYTTSLLADCYRCGDPVTGKRNYTFMDAVHSILGGYYDSFCGIVQYSNLYGTAIGYTIAASISMMAIKRSNCFHSSDGENPCHISSNPYMISFGVIQILFSQIPDFDKTWWLSIVAAIMSFAYSTIGLVLGIAKVSENGTFKGSLTGVGIGTVTEAQKDTIKSPPSEERTMKKAAKISIGVTTTFYMLCGFMGYAAFGDSAPGNLLTGFGFYNPYWLIDIANAAIVIHLVGAYQVYAQPLFAFVEKWASKRWPKVDVEYKIPIPGFSPYNLNAFRLVWRTVFVIVTTVIAMLVPFFNDILGLLGALGFWPLSVFFPVQMSIKQKRIPKWSRRWIAMQILSVVCFVVSAAAAVGSVASIILDLQKYKPFS
;
A
#
# COMPACT_ATOMS: atom_id res chain seq x y z
N MET A 1 35.21 45.39 16.73
CA MET A 1 34.92 44.96 15.34
C MET A 1 33.46 44.58 15.14
N GLU A 2 32.70 44.45 16.23
CA GLU A 2 31.27 44.20 16.39
C GLU A 2 30.39 44.92 15.36
N ASN A 3 30.47 46.25 15.23
CA ASN A 3 29.53 46.98 14.38
C ASN A 3 29.56 46.53 12.90
N LYS A 4 30.72 46.19 12.32
CA LYS A 4 30.76 45.63 10.96
C LYS A 4 30.16 44.23 10.87
N ARG A 5 30.30 43.41 11.93
CA ARG A 5 29.67 42.08 12.03
C ARG A 5 28.15 42.19 12.17
N ASN A 6 27.65 43.18 12.90
CA ASN A 6 26.22 43.45 13.03
C ASN A 6 25.64 44.10 11.75
N GLU A 7 26.33 45.04 11.11
CA GLU A 7 25.94 45.56 9.79
C GLU A 7 25.87 44.45 8.74
N GLU A 8 26.82 43.53 8.69
CA GLU A 8 26.74 42.38 7.80
C GLU A 8 25.59 41.43 8.17
N SER A 9 25.34 41.17 9.45
CA SER A 9 24.19 40.37 9.89
C SER A 9 22.88 41.02 9.41
N HIS A 10 22.73 42.32 9.62
CA HIS A 10 21.51 43.03 9.28
C HIS A 10 21.33 43.22 7.77
N ARG A 11 22.42 43.34 7.00
CA ARG A 11 22.36 43.29 5.51
C ARG A 11 21.96 41.89 5.02
N ARG A 12 22.46 40.81 5.63
CA ARG A 12 22.07 39.42 5.31
C ARG A 12 20.59 39.18 5.63
N GLU A 13 20.10 39.66 6.77
CA GLU A 13 18.67 39.61 7.14
C GLU A 13 17.80 40.45 6.20
N THR A 14 18.24 41.67 5.85
CA THR A 14 17.51 42.54 4.92
C THR A 14 17.47 41.96 3.49
N GLN A 15 18.50 41.20 3.06
CA GLN A 15 18.43 40.44 1.81
C GLN A 15 17.54 39.20 1.93
N ALA A 16 17.60 38.45 3.04
CA ALA A 16 16.72 37.29 3.26
C ALA A 16 15.23 37.69 3.26
N MET A 17 14.89 38.83 3.84
CA MET A 17 13.51 39.33 3.87
C MET A 17 13.04 39.88 2.51
N ARG A 18 13.96 40.37 1.66
CA ARG A 18 13.66 40.83 0.29
C ARG A 18 13.39 39.72 -0.74
N ILE A 19 13.58 38.45 -0.38
CA ILE A 19 13.18 37.30 -1.22
C ILE A 19 11.72 36.89 -0.96
N PHE A 20 11.10 37.37 0.13
CA PHE A 20 9.74 37.00 0.50
C PHE A 20 8.63 37.85 -0.16
N VAL A 21 9.00 38.90 -0.90
CA VAL A 21 8.06 39.85 -1.53
C VAL A 21 8.61 40.33 -2.89
N ILE A 22 8.16 39.71 -4.00
CA ILE A 22 7.98 40.23 -5.38
C ILE A 22 7.75 39.04 -6.35
N CYS A 23 7.04 39.29 -7.46
CA CYS A 23 6.56 38.33 -8.48
C CYS A 23 5.51 37.32 -7.96
N GLU A 24 4.22 37.38 -8.30
CA GLU A 24 3.52 37.84 -9.53
C GLU A 24 3.66 36.87 -10.71
N CYS A 25 2.61 36.80 -11.55
CA CYS A 25 2.28 35.61 -12.34
C CYS A 25 3.17 35.35 -13.58
N ASN A 26 3.83 34.18 -13.66
CA ASN A 26 3.82 33.35 -14.88
C ASN A 26 4.29 31.87 -14.75
N SER A 27 3.72 31.03 -15.62
CA SER A 27 4.01 29.63 -16.06
C SER A 27 5.27 28.87 -15.55
N SER A 28 5.24 27.56 -15.17
CA SER A 28 4.10 26.62 -14.94
C SER A 28 4.43 25.25 -14.25
N SER A 29 5.61 24.64 -14.46
CA SER A 29 6.13 23.49 -13.64
C SER A 29 5.90 22.06 -14.18
N TRP A 30 6.95 21.21 -14.20
CA TRP A 30 6.88 19.74 -13.97
C TRP A 30 8.02 19.25 -13.06
N THR A 31 9.28 19.57 -13.38
CA THR A 31 10.45 19.18 -12.53
C THR A 31 10.36 19.71 -11.10
N ASN A 32 9.74 20.88 -10.86
CA ASN A 32 9.49 21.36 -9.50
C ASN A 32 8.37 20.57 -8.81
N LYS A 33 7.34 20.16 -9.57
CA LYS A 33 6.23 19.33 -9.05
C LYS A 33 6.76 17.97 -8.60
N ILE A 34 7.62 17.35 -9.41
CA ILE A 34 8.37 16.14 -9.06
C ILE A 34 9.28 16.39 -7.83
N ARG A 35 10.06 17.48 -7.80
CA ARG A 35 10.91 17.81 -6.64
C ARG A 35 10.10 18.05 -5.36
N PHE A 36 8.94 18.70 -5.41
CA PHE A 36 8.07 18.93 -4.26
C PHE A 36 7.51 17.61 -3.70
N ILE A 37 6.96 16.76 -4.57
CA ILE A 37 6.50 15.40 -4.20
C ILE A 37 7.66 14.56 -3.65
N THR A 38 8.85 14.67 -4.24
CA THR A 38 10.06 14.00 -3.75
C THR A 38 10.51 14.52 -2.37
N LEU A 39 10.44 15.84 -2.13
CA LEU A 39 10.81 16.43 -0.84
C LEU A 39 9.89 15.95 0.29
N VAL A 40 8.58 15.90 0.04
CA VAL A 40 7.61 15.55 1.09
C VAL A 40 7.51 14.04 1.30
N SER A 41 7.67 13.23 0.25
CA SER A 41 7.89 11.78 0.43
C SER A 41 9.20 11.48 1.16
N GLN A 42 10.28 12.26 0.94
CA GLN A 42 11.50 12.16 1.75
C GLN A 42 11.27 12.59 3.21
N LEU A 43 10.51 13.66 3.49
CA LEU A 43 10.14 14.04 4.87
C LEU A 43 9.35 12.93 5.58
N TRP A 44 8.38 12.31 4.89
CA TRP A 44 7.62 11.18 5.40
C TRP A 44 8.50 9.94 5.67
N LEU A 45 9.37 9.59 4.72
CA LEU A 45 10.34 8.49 4.85
C LEU A 45 11.39 8.74 5.93
N LEU A 46 11.81 9.99 6.15
CA LEU A 46 12.72 10.38 7.22
C LEU A 46 12.06 10.25 8.60
N CYS A 47 10.76 10.56 8.70
CA CYS A 47 9.97 10.34 9.91
C CYS A 47 9.78 8.84 10.17
N TYR A 48 9.50 8.05 9.13
CA TYR A 48 9.47 6.57 9.21
C TYR A 48 10.83 5.97 9.63
N ARG A 49 11.96 6.51 9.14
CA ARG A 49 13.33 6.19 9.61
C ARG A 49 13.62 6.68 11.05
N SER A 50 12.69 7.36 11.71
CA SER A 50 12.75 7.62 13.16
C SER A 50 12.17 6.47 13.97
N LEU A 51 10.94 6.08 13.64
CA LEU A 51 10.10 5.13 14.38
C LEU A 51 10.71 3.74 14.65
N VAL A 52 11.76 3.35 13.93
CA VAL A 52 12.30 1.98 13.92
C VAL A 52 13.54 1.78 14.81
N HIS A 53 14.09 2.82 15.47
CA HIS A 53 15.39 2.71 16.19
C HIS A 53 15.40 3.04 17.70
N GLN A 54 14.30 3.45 18.35
CA GLN A 54 14.30 3.66 19.82
C GLN A 54 13.07 3.08 20.53
N LYS A 55 13.33 2.17 21.48
CA LYS A 55 12.43 1.88 22.61
C LYS A 55 13.28 1.40 23.80
N MET A 56 13.31 2.20 24.87
CA MET A 56 13.50 1.85 26.30
C MET A 56 14.16 3.00 27.09
N VAL A 57 13.79 3.08 28.39
CA VAL A 57 14.25 4.02 29.43
C VAL A 57 13.77 5.48 29.27
N GLU A 58 13.38 6.05 30.41
CA GLU A 58 12.69 7.34 30.56
C GLU A 58 13.67 8.49 30.81
N ASN A 59 13.22 9.72 30.60
CA ASN A 59 13.12 10.64 31.73
C ASN A 59 12.06 11.72 31.48
N ALA A 60 11.28 12.06 32.51
CA ALA A 60 10.26 13.10 32.44
C ALA A 60 10.78 14.41 33.08
N SER A 61 11.01 15.44 32.26
CA SER A 61 11.05 16.87 32.64
C SER A 61 11.55 17.71 31.45
N ARG A 62 11.18 19.00 31.42
CA ARG A 62 11.54 20.04 30.41
C ARG A 62 10.85 20.00 29.04
N THR A 63 9.54 20.28 29.03
CA THR A 63 8.86 20.89 27.85
C THR A 63 7.72 21.86 28.19
N ASN A 64 7.19 21.86 29.42
CA ASN A 64 6.09 22.75 29.85
C ASN A 64 6.57 24.19 30.10
N LEU A 65 6.86 24.97 29.06
CA LEU A 65 7.35 26.35 29.22
C LEU A 65 6.90 27.36 28.13
N THR A 66 5.96 27.00 27.26
CA THR A 66 5.47 27.87 26.17
C THR A 66 3.95 27.95 26.01
N TYR A 67 3.16 27.22 26.80
CA TYR A 67 1.68 27.20 26.72
C TYR A 67 0.96 27.90 27.89
N HIS A 68 1.65 28.82 28.57
CA HIS A 68 1.07 29.70 29.59
C HIS A 68 0.59 31.01 28.95
N ARG A 69 -0.73 31.22 28.95
CA ARG A 69 -1.37 32.54 28.73
C ARG A 69 -2.85 32.60 29.13
N ASP A 70 -3.58 31.47 29.08
CA ASP A 70 -5.04 31.45 29.30
C ASP A 70 -5.45 31.14 30.76
N CYS A 71 -4.51 31.14 31.72
CA CYS A 71 -4.76 30.84 33.14
C CYS A 71 -4.02 31.76 34.12
N ASP A 72 -3.34 32.79 33.63
CA ASP A 72 -2.61 33.74 34.46
C ASP A 72 -3.59 34.85 34.90
N ILE A 73 -4.05 34.77 36.15
CA ILE A 73 -4.77 35.87 36.83
C ILE A 73 -3.74 36.95 37.15
N GLU A 74 -4.15 38.23 37.05
CA GLU A 74 -3.28 39.38 37.31
C GLU A 74 -2.59 39.28 38.70
N GLU A 75 -1.28 39.53 38.74
CA GLU A 75 -0.52 39.58 39.99
C GLU A 75 -0.92 40.81 40.80
N ASP A 76 -1.56 40.60 41.96
CA ASP A 76 -1.59 41.57 43.05
C ASP A 76 -1.12 40.92 44.36
N SER A 77 -0.29 41.62 45.13
CA SER A 77 0.77 40.97 45.89
C SER A 77 0.39 40.64 47.33
N SER A 78 -0.37 39.57 47.57
CA SER A 78 -0.37 38.84 48.86
C SER A 78 -1.04 37.44 48.82
N ILE A 79 -0.73 36.61 49.84
CA ILE A 79 -1.38 35.31 50.20
C ILE A 79 -0.92 34.07 49.40
N ASP A 80 0.28 33.54 49.74
CA ASP A 80 0.83 32.26 49.24
C ASP A 80 -0.05 31.01 49.47
N SER A 81 -0.99 31.05 50.43
CA SER A 81 -1.83 29.89 50.77
C SER A 81 -3.05 29.69 49.86
N ALA A 82 -3.42 30.70 49.05
CA ALA A 82 -4.53 30.61 48.10
C ALA A 82 -4.07 30.05 46.74
N LEU A 83 -2.90 30.48 46.26
CA LEU A 83 -2.31 30.10 44.98
C LEU A 83 -2.19 28.57 44.80
N LEU A 84 -1.80 27.85 45.86
CA LEU A 84 -1.65 26.39 45.82
C LEU A 84 -2.97 25.63 45.60
N LYS A 85 -4.12 26.22 45.98
CA LYS A 85 -5.45 25.64 45.67
C LYS A 85 -5.83 25.88 44.21
N ASN A 86 -5.76 27.13 43.74
CA ASN A 86 -6.14 27.48 42.37
C ASN A 86 -5.31 26.71 41.33
N GLY A 87 -4.01 26.47 41.59
CA GLY A 87 -3.17 25.63 40.73
C GLY A 87 -3.73 24.22 40.51
N THR A 88 -4.35 23.61 41.53
CA THR A 88 -5.00 22.29 41.41
C THR A 88 -6.38 22.33 40.72
N GLU A 89 -6.94 23.52 40.50
CA GLU A 89 -8.22 23.66 39.80
C GLU A 89 -8.09 23.63 38.27
N CYS A 90 -6.91 23.88 37.71
CA CYS A 90 -6.70 23.94 36.25
C CYS A 90 -6.29 22.61 35.58
N TYR A 91 -5.78 21.63 36.34
CA TYR A 91 -5.19 20.38 35.81
C TYR A 91 -5.91 19.09 36.26
N ASP A 92 -5.86 18.06 35.42
CA ASP A 92 -6.31 16.69 35.74
C ASP A 92 -5.26 15.90 36.54
N ASP A 93 -5.62 14.69 37.00
CA ASP A 93 -4.74 13.78 37.76
C ASP A 93 -3.49 13.28 36.99
N ASP A 94 -3.42 13.54 35.69
CA ASP A 94 -2.24 13.28 34.84
C ASP A 94 -1.39 14.52 34.54
N GLY A 95 -1.68 15.66 35.19
CA GLY A 95 -0.92 16.90 35.03
C GLY A 95 -1.16 17.63 33.70
N ARG A 96 -2.16 17.23 32.90
CA ARG A 96 -2.63 18.00 31.74
C ARG A 96 -3.77 18.96 32.10
N VAL A 97 -4.00 19.97 31.26
CA VAL A 97 -5.14 20.90 31.38
C VAL A 97 -6.46 20.12 31.46
N LYS A 98 -7.37 20.51 32.37
CA LYS A 98 -8.61 19.77 32.62
C LYS A 98 -9.45 19.54 31.37
N ARG A 99 -9.72 18.26 31.10
CA ARG A 99 -10.65 17.80 30.06
C ARG A 99 -12.07 18.23 30.36
N LYS A 100 -12.81 18.66 29.33
CA LYS A 100 -14.16 19.25 29.46
C LYS A 100 -15.29 18.37 28.88
N GLY A 101 -14.96 17.25 28.24
CA GLY A 101 -15.91 16.38 27.54
C GLY A 101 -16.97 15.76 28.46
N THR A 102 -18.19 15.64 27.95
CA THR A 102 -19.38 15.14 28.67
C THR A 102 -20.04 14.01 27.87
N VAL A 103 -21.05 13.32 28.45
CA VAL A 103 -21.83 12.29 27.73
C VAL A 103 -22.34 12.80 26.38
N TRP A 104 -22.76 14.07 26.30
CA TRP A 104 -23.29 14.65 25.07
C TRP A 104 -22.21 14.85 24.02
N THR A 105 -21.12 15.57 24.33
CA THR A 105 -20.02 15.80 23.36
C THR A 105 -19.37 14.48 22.94
N THR A 106 -19.17 13.55 23.88
CA THR A 106 -18.66 12.20 23.61
C THR A 106 -19.57 11.44 22.66
N SER A 107 -20.89 11.48 22.88
CA SER A 107 -21.86 10.85 21.98
C SER A 107 -21.85 11.54 20.61
N SER A 108 -21.74 12.86 20.53
CA SER A 108 -21.60 13.58 19.25
C SER A 108 -20.34 13.18 18.47
N HIS A 109 -19.19 13.01 19.14
CA HIS A 109 -17.98 12.51 18.50
C HIS A 109 -18.14 11.06 18.01
N ILE A 110 -18.75 10.16 18.81
CA ILE A 110 -19.03 8.78 18.37
C ILE A 110 -20.01 8.76 17.20
N ILE A 111 -21.11 9.52 17.27
CA ILE A 111 -22.10 9.61 16.18
C ILE A 111 -21.46 10.17 14.91
N THR A 112 -20.57 11.17 15.02
CA THR A 112 -19.81 11.71 13.88
C THR A 112 -18.84 10.70 13.29
N ALA A 113 -18.22 9.86 14.13
CA ALA A 113 -17.30 8.84 13.67
C ALA A 113 -18.03 7.68 12.96
N VAL A 114 -19.17 7.26 13.50
CA VAL A 114 -19.92 6.08 13.02
C VAL A 114 -20.89 6.47 11.90
N VAL A 115 -21.86 7.36 12.18
CA VAL A 115 -22.93 7.72 11.25
C VAL A 115 -22.41 8.68 10.18
N GLY A 116 -21.79 8.12 9.15
CA GLY A 116 -21.30 8.86 7.98
C GLY A 116 -21.61 8.16 6.67
N SER A 117 -20.62 8.08 5.77
CA SER A 117 -20.74 7.39 4.47
C SER A 117 -21.26 5.96 4.57
N GLY A 118 -21.00 5.25 5.68
CA GLY A 118 -21.46 3.88 5.91
C GLY A 118 -22.97 3.69 5.70
N VAL A 119 -23.81 4.60 6.25
CA VAL A 119 -25.28 4.46 6.20
C VAL A 119 -25.83 4.50 4.77
N LEU A 120 -25.15 5.22 3.87
CA LEU A 120 -25.59 5.40 2.48
C LEU A 120 -25.58 4.09 1.70
N SER A 121 -24.68 3.16 2.06
CA SER A 121 -24.51 1.85 1.41
C SER A 121 -25.42 0.74 1.99
N LEU A 122 -26.11 0.99 3.10
CA LEU A 122 -26.84 -0.06 3.82
C LEU A 122 -28.09 -0.57 3.09
N ALA A 123 -28.75 0.28 2.29
CA ALA A 123 -29.88 -0.14 1.46
C ALA A 123 -29.43 -1.15 0.39
N TRP A 124 -28.29 -0.91 -0.25
CA TRP A 124 -27.65 -1.86 -1.15
C TRP A 124 -27.15 -3.11 -0.41
N ALA A 125 -26.56 -2.97 0.77
CA ALA A 125 -26.07 -4.11 1.56
C ALA A 125 -27.20 -5.05 2.00
N ILE A 126 -28.36 -4.51 2.39
CA ILE A 126 -29.58 -5.31 2.62
C ILE A 126 -30.09 -5.91 1.31
N ALA A 127 -30.06 -5.20 0.18
CA ALA A 127 -30.46 -5.79 -1.11
C ALA A 127 -29.62 -7.01 -1.52
N GLN A 128 -28.32 -7.04 -1.18
CA GLN A 128 -27.49 -8.23 -1.39
C GLN A 128 -27.93 -9.43 -0.54
N MET A 129 -28.44 -9.22 0.68
CA MET A 129 -28.70 -10.27 1.68
C MET A 129 -30.18 -10.61 1.94
N GLY A 130 -31.10 -9.73 1.58
CA GLY A 130 -32.54 -9.87 1.77
C GLY A 130 -33.06 -9.50 3.16
N TRP A 131 -34.40 -9.54 3.27
CA TRP A 131 -35.16 -9.16 4.46
C TRP A 131 -34.82 -9.94 5.74
N ILE A 132 -34.25 -11.14 5.63
CA ILE A 132 -33.83 -11.93 6.80
C ILE A 132 -32.38 -11.61 7.16
N ALA A 133 -31.43 -11.95 6.29
CA ALA A 133 -30.02 -11.93 6.66
C ALA A 133 -29.45 -10.52 6.86
N GLY A 134 -29.87 -9.53 6.06
CA GLY A 134 -29.37 -8.16 6.18
C GLY A 134 -29.66 -7.53 7.56
N PRO A 135 -30.93 -7.43 7.97
CA PRO A 135 -31.32 -6.94 9.30
C PRO A 135 -30.70 -7.73 10.46
N THR A 136 -30.64 -9.07 10.36
CA THR A 136 -29.99 -9.91 11.40
C THR A 136 -28.49 -9.62 11.53
N VAL A 137 -27.77 -9.54 10.41
CA VAL A 137 -26.33 -9.21 10.40
C VAL A 137 -26.07 -7.83 11.01
N MET A 138 -26.87 -6.82 10.68
CA MET A 138 -26.71 -5.46 11.23
C MET A 138 -26.90 -5.43 12.76
N ILE A 139 -27.85 -6.19 13.30
CA ILE A 139 -28.04 -6.34 14.75
C ILE A 139 -26.84 -7.08 15.38
N LEU A 140 -26.32 -8.13 14.76
CA LEU A 140 -25.14 -8.85 15.25
C LEU A 140 -23.89 -7.96 15.30
N PHE A 141 -23.62 -7.19 14.24
CA PHE A 141 -22.51 -6.23 14.20
C PHE A 141 -22.65 -5.14 15.27
N SER A 142 -23.87 -4.63 15.48
CA SER A 142 -24.18 -3.68 16.57
C SER A 142 -23.88 -4.26 17.96
N ILE A 143 -24.28 -5.50 18.22
CA ILE A 143 -24.04 -6.19 19.49
C ILE A 143 -22.54 -6.42 19.72
N VAL A 144 -21.80 -6.94 18.73
CA VAL A 144 -20.35 -7.14 18.83
C VAL A 144 -19.65 -5.82 19.13
N THR A 145 -19.97 -4.76 18.38
CA THR A 145 -19.38 -3.42 18.54
C THR A 145 -19.70 -2.81 19.92
N LEU A 146 -20.90 -3.03 20.45
CA LEU A 146 -21.27 -2.56 21.80
C LEU A 146 -20.46 -3.26 22.90
N TYR A 147 -20.20 -4.56 22.76
CA TYR A 147 -19.33 -5.29 23.68
C TYR A 147 -17.87 -4.87 23.54
N THR A 148 -17.31 -4.82 22.32
CA THR A 148 -15.89 -4.52 22.12
C THR A 148 -15.54 -3.06 22.45
N SER A 149 -16.40 -2.09 22.13
CA SER A 149 -16.23 -0.71 22.62
C SER A 149 -16.37 -0.61 24.15
N SER A 150 -17.16 -1.48 24.79
CA SER A 150 -17.22 -1.55 26.26
C SER A 150 -15.95 -2.17 26.87
N PHE A 151 -15.34 -3.16 26.20
CA PHE A 151 -14.06 -3.76 26.59
C PHE A 151 -12.91 -2.78 26.43
N LEU A 152 -12.85 -2.08 25.30
CA LEU A 152 -11.83 -1.07 25.02
C LEU A 152 -11.93 0.12 25.99
N ALA A 153 -13.14 0.56 26.36
CA ALA A 153 -13.33 1.61 27.35
C ALA A 153 -12.80 1.23 28.76
N ASP A 154 -12.79 -0.07 29.12
CA ASP A 154 -12.13 -0.57 30.34
C ASP A 154 -10.59 -0.55 30.26
N CYS A 155 -10.02 -0.48 29.05
CA CYS A 155 -8.58 -0.52 28.79
C CYS A 155 -7.92 0.88 28.78
N TYR A 156 -8.71 1.95 28.94
CA TYR A 156 -8.21 3.33 28.94
C TYR A 156 -7.20 3.62 30.05
N ARG A 157 -7.46 3.20 31.29
CA ARG A 157 -6.48 3.20 32.38
C ARG A 157 -5.87 1.81 32.52
N THR A 158 -4.54 1.67 32.51
CA THR A 158 -3.88 0.37 32.67
C THR A 158 -3.85 -0.06 34.14
N GLY A 159 -4.22 -1.30 34.40
CA GLY A 159 -4.26 -1.87 35.74
C GLY A 159 -5.56 -1.50 36.44
N ASP A 160 -5.47 -0.57 37.41
CA ASP A 160 -6.63 -0.13 38.18
C ASP A 160 -7.57 0.80 37.35
N PRO A 161 -8.90 0.57 37.33
CA PRO A 161 -9.83 1.38 36.54
C PRO A 161 -10.04 2.83 36.99
N ILE A 162 -9.54 3.22 38.18
CA ILE A 162 -9.72 4.55 38.77
C ILE A 162 -8.38 5.27 38.88
N PHE A 163 -7.35 4.59 39.40
CA PHE A 163 -6.03 5.17 39.70
C PHE A 163 -4.92 4.74 38.72
N GLY A 164 -5.24 3.88 37.74
CA GLY A 164 -4.27 3.43 36.74
C GLY A 164 -3.85 4.55 35.77
N ASN A 165 -2.65 4.39 35.20
CA ASN A 165 -2.10 5.31 34.20
C ASN A 165 -2.98 5.34 32.93
N ARG A 166 -3.31 6.54 32.45
CA ARG A 166 -4.11 6.75 31.23
C ARG A 166 -3.32 6.43 29.96
N ASN A 167 -3.98 5.77 29.01
CA ASN A 167 -3.50 5.55 27.65
C ASN A 167 -4.26 6.50 26.71
N TYR A 168 -3.54 7.51 26.21
CA TYR A 168 -4.12 8.63 25.46
C TYR A 168 -4.52 8.26 24.02
N THR A 169 -4.00 7.15 23.50
CA THR A 169 -4.31 6.63 22.16
C THR A 169 -4.54 5.13 22.20
N PHE A 170 -5.22 4.59 21.19
CA PHE A 170 -5.41 3.15 20.97
C PHE A 170 -4.07 2.42 20.93
N MET A 171 -3.07 2.97 20.22
CA MET A 171 -1.75 2.35 20.11
C MET A 171 -0.93 2.45 21.40
N ASP A 172 -1.11 3.49 22.22
CA ASP A 172 -0.53 3.54 23.57
C ASP A 172 -1.11 2.40 24.44
N ALA A 173 -2.44 2.18 24.42
CA ALA A 173 -3.06 1.09 25.19
C ALA A 173 -2.58 -0.29 24.74
N VAL A 174 -2.47 -0.54 23.44
CA VAL A 174 -1.87 -1.77 22.90
C VAL A 174 -0.40 -1.88 23.32
N SER A 175 0.36 -0.77 23.38
CA SER A 175 1.75 -0.77 23.85
C SER A 175 1.90 -1.08 25.35
N THR A 176 0.97 -0.64 26.19
CA THR A 176 1.04 -0.84 27.65
C THR A 176 0.46 -2.19 28.09
N ILE A 177 -0.58 -2.70 27.42
CA ILE A 177 -1.30 -3.92 27.81
C ILE A 177 -0.79 -5.18 27.08
N LEU A 178 -0.54 -5.10 25.77
CA LEU A 178 -0.07 -6.23 24.95
C LEU A 178 1.43 -6.16 24.65
N GLY A 179 1.94 -4.95 24.37
CA GLY A 179 3.34 -4.71 24.04
C GLY A 179 3.84 -5.44 22.79
N GLY A 180 5.16 -5.65 22.72
CA GLY A 180 5.81 -6.47 21.70
C GLY A 180 5.46 -6.09 20.25
N TYR A 181 5.20 -7.12 19.43
CA TYR A 181 4.84 -6.97 18.01
C TYR A 181 3.39 -6.47 17.79
N SER A 182 2.51 -6.63 18.78
CA SER A 182 1.10 -6.24 18.71
C SER A 182 0.94 -4.74 18.42
N VAL A 183 1.83 -3.91 18.98
CA VAL A 183 1.88 -2.45 18.72
C VAL A 183 2.16 -2.14 17.24
N MET A 184 3.10 -2.87 16.62
CA MET A 184 3.48 -2.65 15.22
C MET A 184 2.36 -3.10 14.27
N PHE A 185 1.72 -4.23 14.55
CA PHE A 185 0.56 -4.69 13.79
C PHE A 185 -0.63 -3.72 13.94
N CYS A 186 -0.92 -3.29 15.17
CA CYS A 186 -1.91 -2.27 15.48
C CYS A 186 -1.68 -0.99 14.68
N GLY A 187 -0.50 -0.37 14.81
CA GLY A 187 -0.19 0.90 14.13
C GLY A 187 -0.31 0.81 12.61
N ILE A 188 0.22 -0.25 11.99
CA ILE A 188 0.10 -0.46 10.53
C ILE A 188 -1.37 -0.50 10.10
N VAL A 189 -2.19 -1.31 10.79
CA VAL A 189 -3.59 -1.47 10.42
C VAL A 189 -4.42 -0.22 10.76
N GLN A 190 -4.16 0.43 11.90
CA GLN A 190 -4.84 1.66 12.32
C GLN A 190 -4.58 2.81 11.33
N TYR A 191 -3.32 3.09 10.97
CA TYR A 191 -3.01 4.19 10.05
C TYR A 191 -3.45 3.91 8.62
N LEU A 192 -3.47 2.64 8.16
CA LEU A 192 -4.07 2.27 6.88
C LEU A 192 -5.59 2.50 6.86
N ASN A 193 -6.30 2.21 7.96
CA ASN A 193 -7.73 2.48 8.07
C ASN A 193 -8.04 3.98 8.10
N LEU A 194 -7.32 4.76 8.91
CA LEU A 194 -7.49 6.22 8.99
C LEU A 194 -7.23 6.90 7.63
N PHE A 195 -6.19 6.47 6.91
CA PHE A 195 -5.90 6.91 5.54
C PHE A 195 -6.99 6.46 4.54
N GLY A 196 -7.47 5.23 4.66
CA GLY A 196 -8.57 4.70 3.85
C GLY A 196 -9.87 5.49 4.01
N SER A 197 -10.28 5.79 5.24
CA SER A 197 -11.46 6.63 5.51
C SER A 197 -11.34 8.02 4.87
N ALA A 198 -10.15 8.64 4.87
CA ALA A 198 -9.92 9.92 4.20
C ALA A 198 -10.14 9.83 2.67
N VAL A 199 -9.73 8.74 2.02
CA VAL A 199 -10.05 8.48 0.60
C VAL A 199 -11.55 8.27 0.41
N GLY A 200 -12.17 7.41 1.23
CA GLY A 200 -13.60 7.07 1.15
C GLY A 200 -14.53 8.26 1.35
N TYR A 201 -14.20 9.17 2.28
CA TYR A 201 -14.97 10.41 2.50
C TYR A 201 -14.83 11.41 1.34
N THR A 202 -13.65 11.50 0.70
CA THR A 202 -13.48 12.33 -0.50
C THR A 202 -14.31 11.83 -1.67
N ILE A 203 -14.38 10.50 -1.88
CA ILE A 203 -15.30 9.89 -2.85
C ILE A 203 -16.75 10.24 -2.49
N ALA A 204 -17.16 9.98 -1.24
CA ALA A 204 -18.53 10.20 -0.77
C ALA A 204 -19.02 11.65 -0.97
N ALA A 205 -18.21 12.63 -0.56
CA ALA A 205 -18.57 14.04 -0.69
C ALA A 205 -18.62 14.51 -2.15
N SER A 206 -17.73 13.99 -3.00
CA SER A 206 -17.75 14.28 -4.43
C SER A 206 -19.03 13.78 -5.10
N LEU A 207 -19.49 12.56 -4.78
CA LEU A 207 -20.73 12.00 -5.29
C LEU A 207 -21.97 12.82 -4.86
N SER A 208 -21.98 13.32 -3.62
CA SER A 208 -23.06 14.21 -3.18
C SER A 208 -23.04 15.58 -3.86
N MET A 209 -21.87 16.16 -4.15
CA MET A 209 -21.79 17.40 -4.94
C MET A 209 -22.22 17.18 -6.40
N MET A 210 -21.85 16.04 -7.00
CA MET A 210 -22.32 15.66 -8.34
C MET A 210 -23.83 15.50 -8.36
N ALA A 211 -24.44 14.89 -7.33
CA ALA A 211 -25.88 14.72 -7.22
C ALA A 211 -26.61 16.08 -7.27
N ILE A 212 -26.14 17.07 -6.48
CA ILE A 212 -26.69 18.43 -6.47
C ILE A 212 -26.52 19.12 -7.84
N LYS A 213 -25.38 18.95 -8.52
CA LYS A 213 -25.22 19.55 -9.86
C LYS A 213 -26.15 18.90 -10.88
N ARG A 214 -26.35 17.59 -10.78
CA ARG A 214 -27.16 16.80 -11.72
C ARG A 214 -28.67 17.05 -11.54
N SER A 215 -29.18 17.09 -10.31
CA SER A 215 -30.57 17.44 -10.01
C SER A 215 -30.95 18.82 -10.58
N ASN A 216 -30.14 19.84 -10.29
CA ASN A 216 -30.36 21.20 -10.79
C ASN A 216 -30.25 21.29 -12.32
N CYS A 217 -29.38 20.51 -12.95
CA CYS A 217 -29.30 20.42 -14.41
C CYS A 217 -30.56 19.80 -15.03
N ILE A 218 -31.04 18.67 -14.48
CA ILE A 218 -32.26 17.99 -14.93
C ILE A 218 -33.47 18.91 -14.76
N GLN A 219 -33.58 19.59 -13.63
CA GLN A 219 -34.65 20.56 -13.37
C GLN A 219 -34.58 21.76 -14.35
N SER A 220 -33.39 22.35 -14.54
CA SER A 220 -33.20 23.53 -15.40
C SER A 220 -33.42 23.23 -16.89
N THR A 221 -33.31 21.98 -17.32
CA THR A 221 -33.53 21.54 -18.71
C THR A 221 -34.91 20.91 -18.92
N GLY A 222 -35.71 20.75 -17.87
CA GLY A 222 -37.00 20.04 -17.92
C GLY A 222 -36.84 18.56 -18.29
N GLY A 223 -35.75 17.92 -17.88
CA GLY A 223 -35.42 16.52 -18.18
C GLY A 223 -34.96 16.25 -19.61
N LYS A 224 -34.66 17.29 -20.41
CA LYS A 224 -34.27 17.14 -21.83
C LYS A 224 -32.79 16.81 -22.06
N ASP A 225 -31.94 17.06 -21.08
CA ASP A 225 -30.49 16.81 -21.14
C ASP A 225 -30.14 15.62 -20.21
N PRO A 226 -29.33 14.63 -20.65
CA PRO A 226 -28.85 13.54 -19.78
C PRO A 226 -27.99 14.02 -18.58
N CYS A 227 -27.52 15.27 -18.61
CA CYS A 227 -26.81 15.97 -17.54
C CYS A 227 -25.59 15.19 -17.05
N TYR A 228 -24.61 15.00 -17.94
CA TYR A 228 -23.34 14.37 -17.61
C TYR A 228 -22.50 15.28 -16.70
N VAL A 229 -22.02 14.72 -15.59
CA VAL A 229 -21.22 15.45 -14.58
C VAL A 229 -20.00 14.58 -14.23
N SER A 230 -18.80 15.16 -14.30
CA SER A 230 -17.55 14.49 -13.91
C SER A 230 -17.30 14.61 -12.41
N SER A 231 -16.76 13.55 -11.79
CA SER A 231 -16.42 13.49 -10.36
C SER A 231 -15.20 14.30 -9.96
N ASN A 232 -14.21 14.38 -10.85
CA ASN A 232 -12.86 14.83 -10.49
C ASN A 232 -12.80 16.29 -10.00
N PRO A 233 -13.53 17.27 -10.58
CA PRO A 233 -13.59 18.63 -10.05
C PRO A 233 -14.12 18.69 -8.60
N TYR A 234 -15.06 17.82 -8.24
CA TYR A 234 -15.66 17.79 -6.89
C TYR A 234 -14.77 17.08 -5.87
N MET A 235 -13.99 16.08 -6.28
CA MET A 235 -12.93 15.50 -5.45
C MET A 235 -11.85 16.54 -5.14
N ILE A 236 -11.39 17.29 -6.16
CA ILE A 236 -10.43 18.39 -6.00
C ILE A 236 -11.01 19.49 -5.10
N GLY A 237 -12.29 19.87 -5.29
CA GLY A 237 -12.98 20.85 -4.44
C GLY A 237 -13.10 20.43 -2.97
N PHE A 238 -13.43 19.16 -2.71
CA PHE A 238 -13.42 18.63 -1.34
C PHE A 238 -12.00 18.60 -0.75
N GLY A 239 -11.00 18.17 -1.53
CA GLY A 239 -9.60 18.21 -1.13
C GLY A 239 -9.13 19.63 -0.77
N ALA A 240 -9.46 20.63 -1.57
CA ALA A 240 -9.17 22.04 -1.28
C ALA A 240 -9.81 22.52 0.04
N MET A 241 -11.06 22.13 0.30
CA MET A 241 -11.74 22.40 1.57
C MET A 241 -11.05 21.68 2.75
N GLN A 242 -10.64 20.42 2.58
CA GLN A 242 -9.92 19.68 3.62
C GLN A 242 -8.52 20.24 3.91
N ILE A 243 -7.81 20.80 2.91
CA ILE A 243 -6.53 21.50 3.14
C ILE A 243 -6.73 22.66 4.15
N PHE A 244 -7.86 23.36 4.13
CA PHE A 244 -8.18 24.39 5.12
C PHE A 244 -8.55 23.78 6.49
N PHE A 245 -9.54 22.89 6.55
CA PHE A 245 -10.03 22.33 7.83
C PHE A 245 -8.99 21.47 8.55
N SER A 246 -8.03 20.86 7.84
CA SER A 246 -6.94 20.10 8.45
C SER A 246 -5.92 20.94 9.21
N GLN A 247 -5.95 22.28 9.11
CA GLN A 247 -5.07 23.14 9.91
C GLN A 247 -5.58 23.39 11.34
N ILE A 248 -6.76 22.90 11.70
CA ILE A 248 -7.22 22.85 13.11
C ILE A 248 -6.21 21.98 13.89
N PRO A 249 -5.63 22.45 15.01
CA PRO A 249 -4.44 21.81 15.59
C PRO A 249 -4.70 20.41 16.16
N ASP A 250 -5.85 20.20 16.80
CA ASP A 250 -6.17 19.00 17.57
C ASP A 250 -7.68 18.67 17.64
N PHE A 251 -7.99 17.52 18.27
CA PHE A 251 -9.34 16.97 18.42
C PHE A 251 -10.26 17.76 19.37
N HIS A 252 -9.70 18.47 20.36
CA HIS A 252 -10.48 19.29 21.29
C HIS A 252 -10.99 20.56 20.58
N ASN A 253 -10.13 21.21 19.79
CA ASN A 253 -10.45 22.42 19.05
C ASN A 253 -11.51 22.21 17.93
N MET A 254 -11.74 20.96 17.48
CA MET A 254 -12.80 20.61 16.52
C MET A 254 -14.12 20.10 17.14
N TRP A 255 -14.36 20.32 18.44
CA TRP A 255 -15.59 19.87 19.11
C TRP A 255 -16.87 20.40 18.42
N TRP A 256 -16.88 21.68 18.03
CA TRP A 256 -18.03 22.33 17.39
C TRP A 256 -18.30 21.75 16.00
N LEU A 257 -17.25 21.45 15.23
CA LEU A 257 -17.33 20.84 13.90
C LEU A 257 -17.90 19.42 13.99
N SER A 258 -17.58 18.69 15.06
CA SER A 258 -18.18 17.39 15.37
C SER A 258 -19.67 17.52 15.72
N VAL A 259 -20.08 18.55 16.48
CA VAL A 259 -21.51 18.78 16.76
C VAL A 259 -22.29 19.11 15.48
N VAL A 260 -21.74 19.97 14.61
CA VAL A 260 -22.35 20.28 13.29
C VAL A 260 -22.46 19.03 12.44
N ALA A 261 -21.41 18.21 12.35
CA ALA A 261 -21.44 16.97 11.58
C ALA A 261 -22.45 15.96 12.13
N ALA A 262 -22.54 15.79 13.46
CA ALA A 262 -23.53 14.92 14.10
C ALA A 262 -24.98 15.35 13.79
N VAL A 263 -25.28 16.65 13.80
CA VAL A 263 -26.59 17.19 13.40
C VAL A 263 -26.88 16.87 11.94
N MET A 264 -25.93 17.15 11.04
CA MET A 264 -26.10 16.93 9.61
C MET A 264 -26.29 15.44 9.25
N SER A 265 -25.67 14.52 9.99
CA SER A 265 -25.94 13.07 9.84
C SER A 265 -27.39 12.69 10.15
N PHE A 266 -28.02 13.31 11.15
CA PHE A 266 -29.45 13.12 11.38
C PHE A 266 -30.30 13.79 10.30
N THR A 267 -29.93 14.98 9.83
CA THR A 267 -30.63 15.69 8.76
C THR A 267 -30.74 14.84 7.49
N TYR A 268 -29.62 14.36 6.93
CA TYR A 268 -29.69 13.57 5.68
C TYR A 268 -30.31 12.18 5.90
N SER A 269 -30.14 11.57 7.08
CA SER A 269 -30.73 10.26 7.38
C SER A 269 -32.26 10.33 7.52
N LEU A 270 -32.78 11.36 8.20
CA LEU A 270 -34.22 11.62 8.31
C LEU A 270 -34.84 11.95 6.95
N ILE A 271 -34.14 12.72 6.10
CA ILE A 271 -34.60 13.00 4.73
C ILE A 271 -34.60 11.71 3.88
N GLY A 272 -33.53 10.91 3.90
CA GLY A 272 -33.46 9.65 3.16
C GLY A 272 -34.55 8.66 3.60
N LEU A 273 -34.85 8.59 4.89
CA LEU A 273 -35.95 7.82 5.45
C LEU A 273 -37.33 8.35 4.97
N ALA A 274 -37.56 9.66 5.02
CA ALA A 274 -38.81 10.28 4.57
C ALA A 274 -39.05 10.09 3.06
N LEU A 275 -38.02 10.27 2.24
CA LEU A 275 -38.05 10.00 0.79
C LEU A 275 -38.33 8.51 0.51
N GLY A 276 -37.70 7.61 1.28
CA GLY A 276 -37.96 6.17 1.19
C GLY A 276 -39.41 5.80 1.52
N ILE A 277 -39.95 6.32 2.63
CA ILE A 277 -41.36 6.14 3.01
C ILE A 277 -42.29 6.70 1.92
N SER A 278 -42.00 7.91 1.41
CA SER A 278 -42.76 8.52 0.32
C SER A 278 -42.73 7.67 -0.95
N LYS A 279 -41.61 7.01 -1.26
CA LYS A 279 -41.49 6.14 -2.43
C LYS A 279 -42.26 4.83 -2.26
N ILE A 280 -42.26 4.24 -1.07
CA ILE A 280 -43.08 3.05 -0.76
C ILE A 280 -44.57 3.39 -0.87
N ALA A 281 -45.00 4.56 -0.37
CA ALA A 281 -46.37 5.04 -0.50
C ALA A 281 -46.76 5.29 -1.97
N GLU A 282 -45.87 5.90 -2.76
CA GLU A 282 -46.06 6.10 -4.21
C GLU A 282 -46.19 4.78 -4.97
N THR A 283 -45.39 3.76 -4.64
CA THR A 283 -45.45 2.45 -5.30
C THR A 283 -46.46 1.46 -4.70
N GLY A 284 -47.17 1.83 -3.64
CA GLY A 284 -48.21 1.03 -2.98
C GLY A 284 -47.77 -0.33 -2.44
N THR A 285 -46.47 -0.63 -2.45
CA THR A 285 -45.91 -1.97 -2.27
C THR A 285 -44.54 -1.93 -1.61
N PHE A 286 -44.26 -2.91 -0.75
CA PHE A 286 -42.92 -3.17 -0.21
C PHE A 286 -42.16 -4.09 -1.16
N LYS A 287 -40.98 -3.66 -1.62
CA LYS A 287 -40.14 -4.42 -2.54
C LYS A 287 -39.07 -5.24 -1.80
N GLY A 288 -38.33 -6.05 -2.58
CA GLY A 288 -37.25 -6.90 -2.09
C GLY A 288 -37.71 -8.29 -1.69
N SER A 289 -36.82 -9.27 -1.85
CA SER A 289 -37.04 -10.68 -1.50
C SER A 289 -36.53 -11.02 -0.08
N LEU A 290 -36.88 -12.21 0.41
CA LEU A 290 -36.38 -12.73 1.69
C LEU A 290 -34.85 -12.94 1.71
N THR A 291 -34.26 -13.21 0.53
CA THR A 291 -32.85 -13.62 0.35
C THR A 291 -32.01 -12.62 -0.46
N GLY A 292 -32.58 -11.47 -0.85
CA GLY A 292 -31.91 -10.43 -1.64
C GLY A 292 -32.03 -10.66 -3.15
N ILE A 293 -31.12 -10.05 -3.91
CA ILE A 293 -31.04 -10.21 -5.38
C ILE A 293 -31.11 -11.69 -5.78
N SER A 294 -32.01 -12.04 -6.69
CA SER A 294 -32.24 -13.44 -7.08
C SER A 294 -31.13 -14.01 -7.97
N ILE A 295 -30.84 -15.30 -7.78
CA ILE A 295 -30.04 -16.10 -8.72
C ILE A 295 -30.84 -16.20 -10.02
N GLY A 296 -30.24 -15.74 -11.13
CA GLY A 296 -30.91 -15.55 -12.42
C GLY A 296 -31.00 -14.09 -12.85
N THR A 297 -31.10 -13.14 -11.91
CA THR A 297 -30.86 -11.70 -12.18
C THR A 297 -29.35 -11.41 -12.20
N VAL A 298 -28.60 -12.12 -11.36
CA VAL A 298 -27.13 -12.16 -11.33
C VAL A 298 -26.67 -13.62 -11.27
N THR A 299 -25.40 -13.88 -11.59
CA THR A 299 -24.82 -15.22 -11.44
C THR A 299 -24.61 -15.59 -9.97
N GLU A 300 -24.56 -16.88 -9.66
CA GLU A 300 -24.31 -17.38 -8.29
C GLU A 300 -23.01 -16.79 -7.69
N ALA A 301 -21.95 -16.71 -8.50
CA ALA A 301 -20.70 -16.08 -8.10
C ALA A 301 -20.88 -14.59 -7.78
N GLN A 302 -21.56 -13.83 -8.64
CA GLN A 302 -21.86 -12.41 -8.39
C GLN A 302 -22.69 -12.21 -7.11
N LYS A 303 -23.66 -13.09 -6.86
CA LYS A 303 -24.46 -13.09 -5.63
C LYS A 303 -23.60 -13.31 -4.38
N VAL A 304 -22.69 -14.29 -4.40
CA VAL A 304 -21.77 -14.56 -3.27
C VAL A 304 -20.82 -13.37 -3.04
N TRP A 305 -20.21 -12.82 -4.09
CA TRP A 305 -19.31 -11.67 -3.95
C TRP A 305 -20.04 -10.41 -3.48
N GLY A 306 -21.27 -10.16 -3.95
CA GLY A 306 -22.12 -9.07 -3.47
C GLY A 306 -22.49 -9.20 -2.00
N VAL A 307 -22.87 -10.40 -1.53
CA VAL A 307 -23.10 -10.68 -0.10
C VAL A 307 -21.84 -10.44 0.73
N PHE A 308 -20.68 -10.89 0.25
CA PHE A 308 -19.40 -10.67 0.94
C PHE A 308 -19.04 -9.18 1.02
N GLN A 309 -19.16 -8.44 -0.08
CA GLN A 309 -18.97 -6.99 -0.08
C GLN A 309 -19.96 -6.26 0.84
N ALA A 310 -21.22 -6.70 0.90
CA ALA A 310 -22.21 -6.17 1.84
C ALA A 310 -21.82 -6.38 3.31
N LEU A 311 -21.20 -7.51 3.66
CA LEU A 311 -20.58 -7.72 4.97
C LEU A 311 -19.45 -6.69 5.23
N GLY A 312 -18.64 -6.38 4.21
CA GLY A 312 -17.61 -5.34 4.29
C GLY A 312 -18.18 -3.94 4.53
N ASN A 313 -19.28 -3.58 3.85
CA ASN A 313 -19.92 -2.28 4.00
C ASN A 313 -20.55 -2.11 5.39
N ILE A 314 -21.18 -3.16 5.93
CA ILE A 314 -21.70 -3.16 7.31
C ILE A 314 -20.54 -3.13 8.33
N ALA A 315 -19.45 -3.86 8.06
CA ALA A 315 -18.26 -3.84 8.88
C ALA A 315 -17.63 -2.42 8.94
N PHE A 316 -17.57 -1.70 7.82
CA PHE A 316 -17.19 -0.29 7.78
C PHE A 316 -18.15 0.58 8.59
N ALA A 317 -19.46 0.45 8.36
CA ALA A 317 -20.48 1.28 8.99
C ALA A 317 -20.50 1.21 10.53
N TYR A 318 -19.99 0.13 11.13
CA TYR A 318 -19.83 -0.01 12.60
C TYR A 318 -18.39 0.17 13.11
N SER A 319 -17.38 0.37 12.26
CA SER A 319 -15.97 0.41 12.67
C SER A 319 -15.47 1.81 13.05
N TYR A 320 -15.50 2.10 14.36
CA TYR A 320 -14.96 3.33 14.95
C TYR A 320 -14.03 3.10 16.15
N SER A 321 -13.80 1.85 16.55
CA SER A 321 -13.07 1.51 17.79
C SER A 321 -11.63 2.06 17.82
N PHE A 322 -11.02 2.28 16.66
CA PHE A 322 -9.66 2.82 16.51
C PHE A 322 -9.52 4.34 16.60
N VAL A 323 -10.60 5.04 16.97
CA VAL A 323 -10.56 6.41 17.51
C VAL A 323 -11.23 6.50 18.91
N LEU A 324 -11.56 5.36 19.53
CA LEU A 324 -12.35 5.32 20.76
C LEU A 324 -11.59 5.90 21.97
N LEU A 325 -10.30 5.58 22.11
CA LEU A 325 -9.53 6.04 23.28
C LEU A 325 -9.13 7.52 23.13
N GLU A 326 -8.91 7.96 21.91
CA GLU A 326 -8.69 9.35 21.52
C GLU A 326 -9.93 10.21 21.84
N ILE A 327 -11.13 9.70 21.56
CA ILE A 327 -12.40 10.32 22.01
C ILE A 327 -12.52 10.26 23.55
N GLN A 328 -12.12 9.16 24.19
CA GLN A 328 -12.18 9.01 25.65
C GLN A 328 -11.21 9.95 26.39
N ASP A 329 -10.06 10.30 25.81
CA ASP A 329 -9.12 11.31 26.33
C ASP A 329 -9.68 12.75 26.29
N THR A 330 -10.85 12.98 25.67
CA THR A 330 -11.54 14.28 25.78
C THR A 330 -12.41 14.42 27.03
N ILE A 331 -12.69 13.31 27.74
CA ILE A 331 -13.70 13.24 28.80
C ILE A 331 -13.18 13.78 30.12
N LYS A 332 -14.00 14.59 30.81
CA LYS A 332 -13.67 15.13 32.14
C LYS A 332 -13.56 14.03 33.21
N SER A 333 -12.59 14.16 34.10
CA SER A 333 -12.22 13.15 35.12
C SER A 333 -13.34 12.76 36.10
N GLN A 334 -14.38 13.59 36.27
CA GLN A 334 -15.54 13.29 37.13
C GLN A 334 -16.89 13.48 36.42
N PRO A 335 -17.80 12.48 36.41
CA PRO A 335 -17.63 11.11 36.90
C PRO A 335 -16.81 10.24 35.93
N SER A 336 -16.14 9.22 36.48
CA SER A 336 -15.26 8.23 35.80
C SER A 336 -15.43 8.14 34.28
N GLU A 337 -14.33 8.36 33.59
CA GLU A 337 -14.19 8.40 32.14
C GLU A 337 -14.78 7.14 31.50
N VAL A 338 -14.49 5.97 32.08
CA VAL A 338 -14.98 4.65 31.66
C VAL A 338 -16.51 4.56 31.73
N LYS A 339 -17.13 5.09 32.80
CA LYS A 339 -18.59 5.09 32.99
C LYS A 339 -19.27 6.05 32.02
N THR A 340 -18.66 7.22 31.81
CA THR A 340 -19.12 8.23 30.85
C THR A 340 -19.00 7.71 29.41
N MET A 341 -17.89 7.05 29.06
CA MET A 341 -17.66 6.48 27.74
C MET A 341 -18.61 5.31 27.43
N LYS A 342 -18.76 4.36 28.36
CA LYS A 342 -19.72 3.24 28.20
C LYS A 342 -21.18 3.71 28.06
N LYS A 343 -21.58 4.77 28.77
CA LYS A 343 -22.90 5.39 28.58
C LYS A 343 -23.03 6.01 27.19
N SER A 344 -22.01 6.75 26.74
CA SER A 344 -21.99 7.43 25.44
C SER A 344 -21.99 6.43 24.27
N ALA A 345 -21.17 5.38 24.34
CA ALA A 345 -21.13 4.30 23.36
C ALA A 345 -22.48 3.56 23.27
N LYS A 346 -23.12 3.25 24.42
CA LYS A 346 -24.46 2.61 24.42
C LYS A 346 -25.52 3.48 23.74
N ILE A 347 -25.57 4.78 24.07
CA ILE A 347 -26.51 5.73 23.45
C ILE A 347 -26.23 5.81 21.95
N SER A 348 -24.97 6.05 21.58
CA SER A 348 -24.57 6.28 20.19
C SER A 348 -24.80 5.06 19.31
N ILE A 349 -24.42 3.86 19.75
CA ILE A 349 -24.64 2.61 18.99
C ILE A 349 -26.14 2.31 18.88
N ALA A 350 -26.95 2.51 19.93
CA ALA A 350 -28.39 2.29 19.87
C ALA A 350 -29.09 3.24 18.88
N VAL A 351 -28.76 4.54 18.94
CA VAL A 351 -29.27 5.55 17.99
C VAL A 351 -28.82 5.23 16.57
N THR A 352 -27.53 4.97 16.38
CA THR A 352 -26.95 4.60 15.07
C THR A 352 -27.64 3.38 14.48
N THR A 353 -27.76 2.29 15.24
CA THR A 353 -28.38 1.03 14.79
C THR A 353 -29.83 1.26 14.37
N THR A 354 -30.60 2.06 15.12
CA THR A 354 -31.98 2.43 14.74
C THR A 354 -32.00 3.19 13.41
N PHE A 355 -31.19 4.23 13.23
CA PHE A 355 -31.13 4.98 11.97
C PHE A 355 -30.64 4.12 10.79
N TYR A 356 -29.66 3.25 11.03
CA TYR A 356 -29.11 2.31 10.05
C TYR A 356 -30.16 1.31 9.57
N MET A 357 -30.86 0.67 10.51
CA MET A 357 -31.95 -0.27 10.21
C MET A 357 -33.09 0.44 9.47
N LEU A 358 -33.48 1.65 9.90
CA LEU A 358 -34.52 2.43 9.21
C LEU A 358 -34.11 2.80 7.78
N CYS A 359 -32.97 3.47 7.59
CA CYS A 359 -32.53 3.92 6.27
C CYS A 359 -32.27 2.74 5.32
N GLY A 360 -31.66 1.67 5.83
CA GLY A 360 -31.37 0.46 5.07
C GLY A 360 -32.64 -0.31 4.67
N CYS A 361 -33.51 -0.64 5.63
CA CYS A 361 -34.74 -1.38 5.36
C CYS A 361 -35.73 -0.56 4.51
N THR A 362 -35.94 0.72 4.80
CA THR A 362 -36.83 1.56 3.99
C THR A 362 -36.25 1.78 2.58
N GLY A 363 -34.93 1.92 2.43
CA GLY A 363 -34.27 1.93 1.13
C GLY A 363 -34.52 0.64 0.33
N TYR A 364 -34.38 -0.52 0.98
CA TYR A 364 -34.67 -1.80 0.33
C TYR A 364 -36.15 -1.98 0.00
N ALA A 365 -37.07 -1.55 0.87
CA ALA A 365 -38.50 -1.55 0.57
C ALA A 365 -38.89 -0.63 -0.60
N ALA A 366 -38.21 0.50 -0.77
CA ALA A 366 -38.46 1.46 -1.85
C ALA A 366 -37.92 1.01 -3.22
N PHE A 367 -36.73 0.39 -3.24
CA PHE A 367 -35.99 0.08 -4.47
C PHE A 367 -35.86 -1.41 -4.80
N GLY A 368 -36.04 -2.30 -3.81
CA GLY A 368 -35.84 -3.73 -3.95
C GLY A 368 -34.40 -4.08 -4.34
N ASP A 369 -34.26 -5.08 -5.21
CA ASP A 369 -32.98 -5.57 -5.72
C ASP A 369 -32.16 -4.49 -6.47
N SER A 370 -32.83 -3.40 -6.90
CA SER A 370 -32.22 -2.22 -7.53
C SER A 370 -31.79 -1.13 -6.55
N ALA A 371 -31.64 -1.42 -5.25
CA ALA A 371 -31.22 -0.44 -4.25
C ALA A 371 -29.83 0.15 -4.57
N PRO A 372 -29.67 1.49 -4.61
CA PRO A 372 -28.42 2.13 -5.01
C PRO A 372 -27.35 2.06 -3.91
N GLY A 373 -26.07 2.00 -4.32
CA GLY A 373 -24.92 2.02 -3.40
C GLY A 373 -24.79 3.30 -2.57
N ASN A 374 -25.46 4.38 -2.96
CA ASN A 374 -25.75 5.52 -2.09
C ASN A 374 -27.27 5.75 -2.13
N LEU A 375 -27.94 5.54 -0.99
CA LEU A 375 -29.39 5.67 -0.82
C LEU A 375 -29.99 6.91 -1.50
N LEU A 376 -29.32 8.07 -1.42
CA LEU A 376 -29.89 9.31 -1.97
C LEU A 376 -29.90 9.37 -3.51
N THR A 377 -29.04 8.63 -4.22
CA THR A 377 -28.98 8.73 -5.68
C THR A 377 -30.19 8.10 -6.37
N GLY A 378 -30.88 7.16 -5.70
CA GLY A 378 -32.10 6.52 -6.20
C GLY A 378 -33.32 7.45 -6.29
N PHE A 379 -33.32 8.59 -5.59
CA PHE A 379 -34.44 9.54 -5.58
C PHE A 379 -34.29 10.69 -6.60
N GLY A 380 -33.15 10.79 -7.30
CA GLY A 380 -32.69 11.96 -8.06
C GLY A 380 -33.53 12.41 -9.29
N VAL A 381 -34.70 11.81 -9.51
CA VAL A 381 -35.67 12.19 -10.57
C VAL A 381 -37.06 12.47 -9.96
N SER A 382 -37.16 12.64 -8.65
CA SER A 382 -38.42 12.94 -7.95
C SER A 382 -38.72 14.44 -7.91
N ASN A 383 -40.02 14.78 -7.78
CA ASN A 383 -40.50 16.16 -7.61
C ASN A 383 -39.95 16.87 -6.34
N LEU A 384 -39.26 16.15 -5.46
CA LEU A 384 -38.66 16.63 -4.21
C LEU A 384 -37.14 16.87 -4.36
N TYR A 385 -36.66 17.23 -5.56
CA TYR A 385 -35.24 17.45 -5.85
C TYR A 385 -34.54 18.41 -4.85
N TRP A 386 -35.21 19.49 -4.46
CA TRP A 386 -34.70 20.46 -3.47
C TRP A 386 -34.40 19.82 -2.11
N LEU A 387 -35.17 18.81 -1.70
CA LEU A 387 -35.00 18.09 -0.43
C LEU A 387 -33.84 17.09 -0.52
N ILE A 388 -33.62 16.51 -1.71
CA ILE A 388 -32.46 15.66 -2.01
C ILE A 388 -31.17 16.50 -2.04
N ASP A 389 -31.24 17.73 -2.55
CA ASP A 389 -30.10 18.65 -2.55
C ASP A 389 -29.70 19.06 -1.12
N ILE A 390 -30.69 19.37 -0.27
CA ILE A 390 -30.44 19.62 1.17
C ILE A 390 -29.79 18.41 1.85
N ALA A 391 -30.26 17.20 1.56
CA ALA A 391 -29.67 15.98 2.14
C ALA A 391 -28.23 15.72 1.64
N ASN A 392 -27.94 15.97 0.36
CA ASN A 392 -26.57 15.87 -0.15
C ASN A 392 -25.67 16.99 0.38
N ALA A 393 -26.18 18.22 0.57
CA ALA A 393 -25.46 19.31 1.22
C ALA A 393 -25.11 18.95 2.67
N ALA A 394 -26.05 18.36 3.41
CA ALA A 394 -25.82 17.84 4.75
C ALA A 394 -24.77 16.71 4.77
N ILE A 395 -24.75 15.78 3.79
CA ILE A 395 -23.67 14.80 3.65
C ILE A 395 -22.31 15.49 3.48
N ILE A 396 -22.20 16.49 2.61
CA ILE A 396 -20.92 17.20 2.37
C ILE A 396 -20.42 17.87 3.65
N ILE A 397 -21.30 18.61 4.36
CA ILE A 397 -20.96 19.28 5.63
C ILE A 397 -20.58 18.26 6.71
N HIS A 398 -21.34 17.16 6.83
CA HIS A 398 -21.02 16.07 7.75
C HIS A 398 -19.62 15.50 7.49
N LEU A 399 -19.31 15.21 6.22
CA LEU A 399 -18.03 14.60 5.83
C LEU A 399 -16.83 15.53 6.06
N VAL A 400 -17.03 16.86 6.19
CA VAL A 400 -15.98 17.76 6.68
C VAL A 400 -15.57 17.40 8.11
N GLY A 401 -16.54 17.26 9.02
CA GLY A 401 -16.26 16.87 10.41
C GLY A 401 -15.73 15.44 10.53
N ALA A 402 -16.33 14.48 9.82
CA ALA A 402 -15.89 13.09 9.84
C ALA A 402 -14.44 12.91 9.32
N TYR A 403 -14.06 13.62 8.25
CA TYR A 403 -12.67 13.59 7.75
C TYR A 403 -11.68 14.06 8.83
N GLN A 404 -12.00 15.13 9.57
CA GLN A 404 -11.12 15.62 10.63
C GLN A 404 -11.05 14.65 11.82
N VAL A 405 -12.16 14.01 12.21
CA VAL A 405 -12.17 12.98 13.28
C VAL A 405 -11.18 11.84 12.98
N TYR A 406 -11.02 11.45 11.71
CA TYR A 406 -10.12 10.38 11.28
C TYR A 406 -8.71 10.88 10.93
N ALA A 407 -8.54 12.12 10.48
CA ALA A 407 -7.23 12.66 10.10
C ALA A 407 -6.37 13.09 11.31
N GLN A 408 -6.99 13.70 12.33
CA GLN A 408 -6.27 14.31 13.45
C GLN A 408 -5.39 13.32 14.27
N PRO A 409 -5.80 12.07 14.58
CA PRO A 409 -4.93 11.10 15.25
C PRO A 409 -3.68 10.74 14.44
N LEU A 410 -3.77 10.78 13.10
CA LEU A 410 -2.67 10.48 12.19
C LEU A 410 -1.72 11.70 12.07
N PHE A 411 -2.27 12.91 11.99
CA PHE A 411 -1.50 14.16 12.07
C PHE A 411 -0.70 14.27 13.37
N ALA A 412 -1.36 14.11 14.52
CA ALA A 412 -0.74 14.19 15.84
C ALA A 412 0.39 13.16 16.02
N PHE A 413 0.26 11.96 15.45
CA PHE A 413 1.32 10.95 15.45
C PHE A 413 2.55 11.37 14.63
N VAL A 414 2.35 11.80 13.38
CA VAL A 414 3.45 12.19 12.49
C VAL A 414 4.18 13.43 13.00
N GLU A 415 3.45 14.39 13.57
CA GLU A 415 4.03 15.64 14.11
C GLU A 415 4.77 15.39 15.43
N LYS A 416 4.24 14.56 16.34
CA LYS A 416 4.92 14.13 17.57
C LYS A 416 6.24 13.42 17.28
N GLU A 417 6.28 12.54 16.27
CA GLU A 417 7.51 11.84 15.88
C GLU A 417 8.50 12.73 15.11
N ALA A 418 8.01 13.69 14.32
CA ALA A 418 8.85 14.70 13.68
C ALA A 418 9.50 15.63 14.72
N ALA A 419 8.74 16.15 15.70
CA ALA A 419 9.28 16.98 16.78
C ALA A 419 10.32 16.20 17.63
N ARG A 420 10.04 14.94 17.96
CA ARG A 420 10.99 14.02 18.64
C ARG A 420 12.29 13.83 17.86
N ARG A 421 12.23 13.71 16.52
CA ARG A 421 13.42 13.51 15.67
C ARG A 421 14.17 14.81 15.36
N TRP A 422 13.47 15.94 15.27
CA TRP A 422 14.04 17.25 14.96
C TRP A 422 13.49 18.34 15.89
N PRO A 423 14.14 18.59 17.04
CA PRO A 423 13.70 19.61 18.01
C PRO A 423 13.67 21.08 17.49
N LYS A 424 14.07 21.32 16.23
CA LYS A 424 13.95 22.62 15.55
C LYS A 424 12.75 22.72 14.59
N VAL A 425 12.01 21.62 14.39
CA VAL A 425 10.77 21.62 13.59
C VAL A 425 9.64 22.31 14.34
N ASP A 426 9.66 22.30 15.68
CA ASP A 426 8.61 22.88 16.54
C ASP A 426 8.70 24.41 16.67
N LYS A 427 9.06 25.10 15.57
CA LYS A 427 9.04 26.56 15.49
C LYS A 427 7.66 27.04 15.08
N GLU A 428 6.83 27.28 16.10
CA GLU A 428 5.56 27.95 15.91
C GLU A 428 5.73 29.40 15.41
N PHE A 429 4.87 29.80 14.47
CA PHE A 429 4.69 31.18 14.04
C PHE A 429 3.21 31.54 14.14
N LYS A 430 2.90 32.80 14.47
CA LYS A 430 1.53 33.28 14.63
C LYS A 430 0.97 33.78 13.32
N ILE A 431 -0.17 33.21 12.90
CA ILE A 431 -0.94 33.70 11.76
C ILE A 431 -2.15 34.47 12.30
N SER A 432 -2.17 35.78 12.06
CA SER A 432 -3.34 36.62 12.32
C SER A 432 -4.22 36.67 11.07
N ILE A 433 -5.34 35.95 11.07
CA ILE A 433 -6.37 36.07 10.03
C ILE A 433 -7.32 37.21 10.43
N PRO A 434 -7.67 38.15 9.53
CA PRO A 434 -8.62 39.22 9.85
C PRO A 434 -9.96 38.65 10.36
N GLY A 435 -10.37 39.06 11.56
CA GLY A 435 -11.61 38.61 12.20
C GLY A 435 -11.52 37.33 13.05
N LEU A 436 -10.34 36.71 13.19
CA LEU A 436 -10.11 35.56 14.06
C LEU A 436 -8.97 35.81 15.07
N GLN A 437 -8.97 35.04 16.16
CA GLN A 437 -7.85 35.04 17.12
C GLN A 437 -6.56 34.56 16.43
N PRO A 438 -5.38 35.16 16.71
CA PRO A 438 -4.11 34.71 16.13
C PRO A 438 -3.79 33.28 16.58
N TYR A 439 -3.63 32.37 15.62
CA TYR A 439 -3.36 30.96 15.90
C TYR A 439 -1.89 30.61 15.62
N ASN A 440 -1.31 29.77 16.48
CA ASN A 440 0.03 29.24 16.28
C ASN A 440 -0.01 28.17 15.19
N GLN A 441 0.97 28.18 14.29
CA GLN A 441 1.14 27.17 13.25
C GLN A 441 2.60 26.74 13.15
N ASN A 442 2.80 25.49 12.75
CA ASN A 442 4.10 24.90 12.45
C ASN A 442 4.19 24.70 10.92
N ILE A 443 5.29 25.15 10.31
CA ILE A 443 5.51 25.06 8.86
C ILE A 443 5.50 23.59 8.39
N PHE A 444 6.00 22.67 9.24
CA PHE A 444 5.92 21.23 8.98
C PHE A 444 4.47 20.74 9.00
N SER A 445 3.69 21.04 10.04
CA SER A 445 2.27 20.65 10.12
C SER A 445 1.49 21.15 8.89
N LEU A 446 1.62 22.43 8.55
CA LEU A 446 0.98 23.03 7.38
C LEU A 446 1.34 22.29 6.08
N ALA A 447 2.63 22.07 5.82
CA ALA A 447 3.10 21.42 4.59
C ALA A 447 2.71 19.93 4.52
N TRP A 448 2.88 19.19 5.61
CA TRP A 448 2.62 17.75 5.63
C TRP A 448 1.12 17.44 5.57
N ARG A 449 0.29 18.13 6.36
CA ARG A 449 -1.18 17.94 6.35
C ARG A 449 -1.77 18.29 4.99
N THR A 450 -1.26 19.35 4.34
CA THR A 450 -1.65 19.71 2.96
C THR A 450 -1.35 18.57 1.98
N VAL A 451 -0.15 17.97 2.05
CA VAL A 451 0.23 16.89 1.13
C VAL A 451 -0.46 15.56 1.43
N PHE A 452 -0.80 15.27 2.69
CA PHE A 452 -1.68 14.15 3.04
C PHE A 452 -3.02 14.26 2.29
N VAL A 453 -3.66 15.44 2.34
CA VAL A 453 -4.94 15.69 1.65
C VAL A 453 -4.80 15.61 0.12
N ILE A 454 -3.69 16.11 -0.45
CA ILE A 454 -3.42 15.96 -1.90
C ILE A 454 -3.31 14.48 -2.29
N ILE A 455 -2.58 13.68 -1.51
CA ILE A 455 -2.38 12.24 -1.81
C ILE A 455 -3.70 11.46 -1.68
N THR A 456 -4.51 11.68 -0.63
CA THR A 456 -5.80 11.00 -0.49
C THR A 456 -6.80 11.42 -1.57
N THR A 457 -6.77 12.68 -2.01
CA THR A 457 -7.58 13.19 -3.13
C THR A 457 -7.19 12.55 -4.46
N LEU A 458 -5.88 12.44 -4.76
CA LEU A 458 -5.40 11.79 -5.98
C LEU A 458 -5.79 10.31 -6.04
N ILE A 459 -5.73 9.58 -4.91
CA ILE A 459 -6.15 8.17 -4.85
C ILE A 459 -7.67 8.04 -5.02
N ALA A 460 -8.48 8.96 -4.44
CA ALA A 460 -9.92 8.99 -4.68
C ALA A 460 -10.28 9.19 -6.16
N MET A 461 -9.50 10.01 -6.89
CA MET A 461 -9.64 10.21 -8.34
C MET A 461 -9.23 9.00 -9.18
N MET A 462 -8.36 8.13 -8.66
CA MET A 462 -7.97 6.88 -9.34
C MET A 462 -8.93 5.72 -9.06
N LEU A 463 -9.61 5.71 -7.90
CA LEU A 463 -10.48 4.63 -7.43
C LEU A 463 -11.84 5.15 -6.94
N PRO A 464 -12.70 5.72 -7.81
CA PRO A 464 -13.97 6.35 -7.42
C PRO A 464 -15.10 5.39 -6.97
N PHE A 465 -14.75 4.16 -6.57
CA PHE A 465 -15.67 3.04 -6.36
C PHE A 465 -16.16 2.99 -4.92
N PHE A 466 -17.22 3.75 -4.63
CA PHE A 466 -17.72 3.99 -3.27
C PHE A 466 -17.92 2.71 -2.43
N ASN A 467 -18.74 1.76 -2.88
CA ASN A 467 -19.02 0.54 -2.13
C ASN A 467 -17.78 -0.34 -1.96
N ASP A 468 -16.94 -0.46 -3.00
CA ASP A 468 -15.77 -1.35 -2.98
C ASP A 468 -14.68 -0.82 -2.04
N VAL A 469 -14.40 0.48 -2.10
CA VAL A 469 -13.45 1.14 -1.22
C VAL A 469 -13.91 1.06 0.23
N LEU A 470 -15.19 1.34 0.53
CA LEU A 470 -15.71 1.19 1.89
C LEU A 470 -15.65 -0.26 2.39
N GLY A 471 -16.00 -1.25 1.55
CA GLY A 471 -15.94 -2.66 1.92
C GLY A 471 -14.53 -3.16 2.23
N VAL A 472 -13.52 -2.71 1.47
CA VAL A 472 -12.11 -3.00 1.73
C VAL A 472 -11.65 -2.37 3.05
N ILE A 473 -12.00 -1.11 3.33
CA ILE A 473 -11.66 -0.46 4.61
C ILE A 473 -12.36 -1.17 5.77
N GLY A 474 -13.64 -1.49 5.64
CA GLY A 474 -14.41 -2.23 6.65
C GLY A 474 -13.78 -3.58 7.00
N ALA A 475 -13.32 -4.33 6.00
CA ALA A 475 -12.58 -5.57 6.22
C ALA A 475 -11.20 -5.32 6.89
N LEU A 476 -10.44 -4.32 6.43
CA LEU A 476 -9.15 -4.00 7.05
C LEU A 476 -9.26 -3.49 8.49
N GLY A 477 -10.39 -2.92 8.89
CA GLY A 477 -10.61 -2.38 10.24
C GLY A 477 -11.25 -3.38 11.21
N PHE A 478 -12.29 -4.09 10.78
CA PHE A 478 -13.25 -4.70 11.71
C PHE A 478 -12.67 -5.79 12.59
N TRP A 479 -12.17 -6.92 12.05
CA TRP A 479 -11.55 -7.93 12.92
C TRP A 479 -10.37 -7.38 13.73
N PRO A 480 -9.32 -6.78 13.15
CA PRO A 480 -8.13 -6.43 13.92
C PRO A 480 -8.39 -5.32 14.96
N LEU A 481 -9.06 -4.23 14.58
CA LEU A 481 -9.19 -3.03 15.42
C LEU A 481 -10.49 -3.00 16.23
N THR A 482 -11.61 -3.44 15.65
CA THR A 482 -12.93 -3.42 16.32
C THR A 482 -13.18 -4.68 17.16
N VAL A 483 -12.50 -5.81 16.91
CA VAL A 483 -12.71 -7.06 17.65
C VAL A 483 -11.46 -7.57 18.40
N TYR A 484 -10.39 -7.88 17.67
CA TYR A 484 -9.21 -8.60 18.19
C TYR A 484 -8.49 -7.84 19.31
N PHE A 485 -7.98 -6.63 19.04
CA PHE A 485 -7.27 -5.86 20.07
C PHE A 485 -8.13 -5.53 21.31
N PRO A 486 -9.40 -5.09 21.18
CA PRO A 486 -10.28 -4.90 22.33
C PRO A 486 -10.50 -6.16 23.18
N VAL A 487 -10.66 -7.33 22.54
CA VAL A 487 -10.86 -8.61 23.24
C VAL A 487 -9.60 -9.06 23.98
N GLU A 488 -8.45 -9.05 23.31
CA GLU A 488 -7.16 -9.48 23.87
C GLU A 488 -6.70 -8.58 25.03
N MET A 489 -6.78 -7.25 24.86
CA MET A 489 -6.45 -6.31 25.93
C MET A 489 -7.34 -6.52 27.16
N TYR A 490 -8.63 -6.76 26.95
CA TYR A 490 -9.59 -6.99 28.05
C TYR A 490 -9.38 -8.35 28.74
N ILE A 491 -9.05 -9.42 28.00
CA ILE A 491 -8.69 -10.73 28.54
C ILE A 491 -7.47 -10.60 29.46
N LEU A 492 -6.42 -9.90 29.03
CA LEU A 492 -5.22 -9.68 29.83
C LEU A 492 -5.48 -8.76 31.03
N GLN A 493 -6.12 -7.60 30.83
CA GLN A 493 -6.31 -6.63 31.90
C GLN A 493 -7.29 -7.10 32.98
N LYS A 494 -8.37 -7.81 32.61
CA LYS A 494 -9.26 -8.45 33.59
C LYS A 494 -8.75 -9.83 34.06
N ARG A 495 -7.54 -10.24 33.63
CA ARG A 495 -6.85 -11.51 33.99
C ARG A 495 -7.75 -12.74 33.83
N ILE A 496 -8.52 -12.80 32.73
CA ILE A 496 -9.50 -13.86 32.49
C ILE A 496 -8.75 -15.20 32.30
N PRO A 497 -9.04 -16.24 33.09
CA PRO A 497 -8.36 -17.53 32.94
C PRO A 497 -8.59 -18.14 31.56
N LYS A 498 -7.50 -18.57 30.91
CA LYS A 498 -7.56 -19.34 29.66
C LYS A 498 -8.41 -20.60 29.87
N TRP A 499 -9.12 -21.02 28.82
CA TRP A 499 -10.11 -22.11 28.85
C TRP A 499 -11.31 -21.92 29.78
N SER A 500 -11.46 -20.79 30.47
CA SER A 500 -12.73 -20.46 31.14
C SER A 500 -13.85 -20.24 30.11
N ARG A 501 -15.11 -20.51 30.49
CA ARG A 501 -16.29 -20.27 29.62
C ARG A 501 -16.36 -18.84 29.07
N ARG A 502 -15.86 -17.85 29.81
CA ARG A 502 -15.76 -16.44 29.36
C ARG A 502 -14.69 -16.27 28.29
N TRP A 503 -13.49 -16.83 28.50
CA TRP A 503 -12.41 -16.80 27.51
C TRP A 503 -12.82 -17.49 26.19
N ILE A 504 -13.34 -18.72 26.27
CA ILE A 504 -13.78 -19.49 25.07
C ILE A 504 -14.84 -18.71 24.27
N CYS A 505 -15.79 -18.04 24.92
CA CYS A 505 -16.81 -17.24 24.25
C CYS A 505 -16.23 -16.02 23.50
N LEU A 506 -15.27 -15.32 24.12
CA LEU A 506 -14.61 -14.16 23.52
C LEU A 506 -13.71 -14.55 22.33
N GLU A 507 -12.95 -15.64 22.46
CA GLU A 507 -12.11 -16.18 21.38
C GLU A 507 -12.96 -16.68 20.21
N LEU A 508 -14.05 -17.40 20.47
CA LEU A 508 -14.96 -17.88 19.43
C LEU A 508 -15.59 -16.71 18.66
N MET A 509 -16.01 -15.64 19.36
CA MET A 509 -16.48 -14.41 18.73
C MET A 509 -15.39 -13.78 17.83
N SER A 510 -14.16 -13.69 18.33
CA SER A 510 -13.01 -13.18 17.55
C SER A 510 -12.76 -14.00 16.27
N VAL A 511 -12.76 -15.33 16.37
CA VAL A 511 -12.54 -16.24 15.22
C VAL A 511 -13.69 -16.15 14.20
N VAL A 512 -14.95 -16.06 14.64
CA VAL A 512 -16.08 -15.86 13.73
C VAL A 512 -15.97 -14.51 13.00
N CYS A 513 -15.61 -13.44 13.73
CA CYS A 513 -15.38 -12.13 13.12
C CYS A 513 -14.19 -12.12 12.14
N LEU A 514 -13.14 -12.91 12.37
CA LEU A 514 -12.04 -13.10 11.43
C LEU A 514 -12.51 -13.74 10.12
N LEU A 515 -13.30 -14.81 10.19
CA LEU A 515 -13.83 -15.49 9.00
C LEU A 515 -14.75 -14.58 8.17
N VAL A 516 -15.66 -13.86 8.84
CA VAL A 516 -16.52 -12.83 8.20
C VAL A 516 -15.67 -11.73 7.55
N THR A 517 -14.59 -11.31 8.20
CA THR A 517 -13.68 -10.28 7.69
C THR A 517 -12.89 -10.74 6.46
N ILE A 518 -12.41 -11.99 6.45
CA ILE A 518 -11.72 -12.58 5.29
C ILE A 518 -12.67 -12.66 4.10
N ALA A 519 -13.90 -13.15 4.31
CA ALA A 519 -14.93 -13.17 3.27
C ALA A 519 -15.22 -11.76 2.73
N ALA A 520 -15.43 -10.79 3.63
CA ALA A 520 -15.69 -9.40 3.28
C ALA A 520 -14.57 -8.73 2.47
N GLY A 521 -13.30 -8.98 2.85
CA GLY A 521 -12.15 -8.49 2.11
C GLY A 521 -12.07 -9.09 0.71
N LEU A 522 -12.31 -10.39 0.56
CA LEU A 522 -12.36 -11.05 -0.75
C LEU A 522 -13.49 -10.49 -1.63
N GLY A 523 -14.71 -10.38 -1.10
CA GLY A 523 -15.85 -9.82 -1.84
C GLY A 523 -15.62 -8.39 -2.30
N SER A 524 -15.11 -7.53 -1.42
CA SER A 524 -14.88 -6.10 -1.73
C SER A 524 -13.72 -5.88 -2.70
N VAL A 525 -12.67 -6.72 -2.65
CA VAL A 525 -11.59 -6.69 -3.66
C VAL A 525 -12.09 -7.22 -5.00
N VAL A 526 -12.92 -8.26 -5.04
CA VAL A 526 -13.53 -8.76 -6.28
C VAL A 526 -14.48 -7.72 -6.89
N GLY A 527 -15.29 -7.04 -6.07
CA GLY A 527 -16.12 -5.91 -6.49
C GLY A 527 -15.27 -4.79 -7.11
N LEU A 528 -14.22 -4.33 -6.41
CA LEU A 528 -13.30 -3.31 -6.88
C LEU A 528 -12.72 -3.66 -8.26
N LEU A 529 -12.36 -4.93 -8.47
CA LEU A 529 -11.83 -5.45 -9.74
C LEU A 529 -12.88 -5.60 -10.84
N LEU A 530 -14.17 -5.77 -10.51
CA LEU A 530 -15.28 -5.85 -11.46
C LEU A 530 -15.78 -4.47 -11.90
N ASP A 531 -15.74 -3.47 -11.02
CA ASP A 531 -16.12 -2.09 -11.34
C ASP A 531 -14.95 -1.28 -11.90
N LEU A 532 -13.70 -1.56 -11.49
CA LEU A 532 -12.51 -1.11 -12.21
C LEU A 532 -12.63 -1.43 -13.69
N LYS A 533 -13.00 -2.67 -14.06
CA LYS A 533 -13.16 -3.12 -15.45
C LYS A 533 -14.12 -2.27 -16.32
N LYS A 534 -14.94 -1.41 -15.73
CA LYS A 534 -15.90 -0.54 -16.44
C LYS A 534 -15.40 0.90 -16.61
N TYR A 535 -14.33 1.29 -15.91
CA TYR A 535 -13.90 2.67 -15.76
C TYR A 535 -12.71 3.03 -16.68
N LYS A 536 -12.72 4.23 -17.26
CA LYS A 536 -11.57 4.82 -17.96
C LYS A 536 -11.07 6.01 -17.14
N ALA A 537 -9.78 6.03 -16.80
CA ALA A 537 -9.18 7.06 -15.96
C ALA A 537 -8.47 8.14 -16.80
N PHE A 538 -8.76 9.40 -16.46
CA PHE A 538 -8.13 10.64 -16.95
C PHE A 538 -8.31 10.98 -18.45
N ASP A 539 -8.98 12.12 -18.68
CA ASP A 539 -8.93 12.94 -19.90
C ASP A 539 -8.75 14.42 -19.45
N PHE A 540 -8.15 15.26 -20.32
CA PHE A 540 -7.69 16.66 -20.21
C PHE A 540 -6.16 16.90 -20.31
N GLY A 541 -5.76 17.95 -21.05
CA GLY A 541 -4.37 18.24 -21.48
C GLY A 541 -3.51 19.16 -20.57
N MET A 542 -2.25 19.43 -20.98
CA MET A 542 -1.14 19.91 -20.11
C MET A 542 -0.17 20.93 -20.77
N VAL A 543 0.52 21.79 -19.97
CA VAL A 543 1.71 22.63 -20.32
C VAL A 543 2.65 22.84 -19.08
N GLU A 544 3.91 23.28 -19.25
CA GLU A 544 5.09 22.88 -18.42
C GLU A 544 6.35 23.84 -18.43
N HIS A 545 7.28 23.85 -17.42
CA HIS A 545 8.56 24.68 -17.36
C HIS A 545 9.07 25.21 -15.94
N SER A 546 10.39 25.19 -15.56
CA SER A 546 11.04 24.99 -14.19
C SER A 546 11.55 26.17 -13.25
N ILE A 547 12.11 25.81 -12.05
CA ILE A 547 12.92 26.57 -11.02
C ILE A 547 14.08 25.67 -10.50
N ASP A 548 15.20 26.18 -9.90
CA ASP A 548 16.23 25.36 -9.21
C ASP A 548 17.18 26.05 -8.17
N GLY A 549 17.82 25.29 -7.23
CA GLY A 549 18.99 25.71 -6.38
C GLY A 549 19.18 25.02 -4.98
N VAL A 550 20.41 24.62 -4.58
CA VAL A 550 20.78 23.91 -3.29
C VAL A 550 22.28 24.24 -2.87
N PRO A 551 23.16 23.51 -2.08
CA PRO A 551 23.17 22.16 -1.43
C PRO A 551 23.49 21.97 0.13
N PRO A 552 24.72 21.68 0.70
CA PRO A 552 24.91 20.75 1.87
C PRO A 552 25.76 21.33 3.06
N GLN A 553 26.34 20.66 4.11
CA GLN A 553 26.52 19.27 4.65
C GLN A 553 26.03 19.21 6.16
N ILE A 554 26.52 18.56 7.25
CA ILE A 554 27.67 17.72 7.73
C ILE A 554 27.16 16.91 9.00
N GLU A 555 27.65 15.77 9.54
CA GLU A 555 28.10 14.46 8.99
C GLU A 555 28.36 13.39 10.13
N SER A 556 29.43 12.58 10.05
CA SER A 556 30.19 11.78 11.08
C SER A 556 29.60 10.64 11.95
N LYS A 557 28.28 10.39 12.06
CA LYS A 557 27.74 9.31 12.95
C LYS A 557 27.34 7.99 12.25
N PHE A 558 28.05 7.61 11.18
CA PHE A 558 27.48 6.79 10.08
C PHE A 558 27.92 5.32 9.92
N TYR A 559 28.95 4.82 10.61
CA TYR A 559 29.62 3.55 10.25
C TYR A 559 29.21 2.32 11.09
N ASP A 560 29.51 1.10 10.61
CA ASP A 560 29.21 -0.21 11.24
C ASP A 560 30.44 -1.09 11.55
N ASP A 561 30.20 -2.37 11.86
CA ASP A 561 31.16 -3.32 12.44
C ASP A 561 32.21 -3.86 11.46
N ASP A 562 32.06 -3.63 10.15
CA ASP A 562 33.14 -3.80 9.15
C ASP A 562 33.64 -2.48 8.54
N GLY A 563 33.28 -1.34 9.14
CA GLY A 563 33.76 -0.01 8.74
C GLY A 563 33.03 0.60 7.55
N HIS A 564 31.93 -0.01 7.09
CA HIS A 564 31.08 0.52 6.03
C HIS A 564 29.94 1.41 6.58
N VAL A 565 29.19 2.08 5.71
CA VAL A 565 28.04 2.89 6.14
C VAL A 565 26.92 1.98 6.61
N LYS A 566 26.38 2.26 7.80
CA LYS A 566 25.58 1.31 8.59
C LYS A 566 24.34 0.77 7.86
N ARG A 567 24.40 -0.51 7.49
CA ARG A 567 23.34 -1.26 6.79
C ARG A 567 21.99 -1.19 7.53
N THR A 568 20.88 -0.95 6.82
CA THR A 568 19.55 -0.74 7.43
C THR A 568 18.48 -1.82 7.14
N GLY A 569 18.78 -2.84 6.34
CA GLY A 569 17.80 -3.85 5.89
C GLY A 569 17.23 -4.72 7.02
N THR A 570 16.00 -5.21 6.82
CA THR A 570 15.21 -6.00 7.78
C THR A 570 14.64 -7.26 7.12
N VAL A 571 14.01 -8.16 7.88
CA VAL A 571 13.25 -9.29 7.30
C VAL A 571 12.27 -8.79 6.23
N TRP A 572 11.50 -7.73 6.52
CA TRP A 572 10.45 -7.25 5.61
C TRP A 572 10.99 -6.61 4.34
N THR A 573 12.02 -5.75 4.43
CA THR A 573 12.64 -5.17 3.23
C THR A 573 13.31 -6.25 2.39
N THR A 574 13.92 -7.26 3.04
CA THR A 574 14.55 -8.39 2.34
C THR A 574 13.51 -9.30 1.68
N SER A 575 12.40 -9.62 2.36
CA SER A 575 11.29 -10.38 1.78
C SER A 575 10.69 -9.63 0.58
N ALA A 576 10.44 -8.32 0.72
CA ALA A 576 9.92 -7.50 -0.38
C ALA A 576 10.89 -7.52 -1.57
N HIS A 577 12.18 -7.28 -1.34
CA HIS A 577 13.22 -7.33 -2.35
C HIS A 577 13.30 -8.69 -3.08
N VAL A 578 13.34 -9.82 -2.36
CA VAL A 578 13.33 -11.15 -2.99
C VAL A 578 12.03 -11.39 -3.77
N ILE A 579 10.87 -10.94 -3.25
CA ILE A 579 9.60 -11.00 -4.00
C ILE A 579 9.68 -10.14 -5.28
N THR A 580 10.31 -8.96 -5.26
CA THR A 580 10.48 -8.15 -6.48
C THR A 580 11.34 -8.84 -7.53
N ALA A 581 12.47 -9.41 -7.10
CA ALA A 581 13.40 -10.08 -8.01
C ALA A 581 12.79 -11.35 -8.63
N VAL A 582 11.99 -12.11 -7.86
CA VAL A 582 11.43 -13.37 -8.33
C VAL A 582 10.09 -13.20 -9.06
N VAL A 583 9.17 -12.31 -8.65
CA VAL A 583 7.84 -12.11 -9.31
C VAL A 583 7.95 -11.30 -10.63
N GLY A 584 9.08 -11.44 -11.34
CA GLY A 584 9.38 -10.79 -12.62
C GLY A 584 8.63 -11.37 -13.82
N SER A 585 9.16 -11.11 -15.02
CA SER A 585 8.58 -11.57 -16.29
C SER A 585 8.42 -13.09 -16.40
N GLY A 586 9.15 -13.88 -15.59
CA GLY A 586 8.99 -15.33 -15.50
C GLY A 586 7.58 -15.78 -15.09
N VAL A 587 6.79 -14.96 -14.38
CA VAL A 587 5.40 -15.29 -14.06
C VAL A 587 4.49 -15.33 -15.30
N LEU A 588 4.87 -14.62 -16.37
CA LEU A 588 4.08 -14.47 -17.58
C LEU A 588 4.10 -15.75 -18.43
N SER A 589 5.20 -16.49 -18.44
CA SER A 589 5.32 -17.76 -19.18
C SER A 589 4.86 -18.98 -18.37
N LEU A 590 4.49 -18.83 -17.09
CA LEU A 590 3.99 -19.95 -16.27
C LEU A 590 2.73 -20.59 -16.82
N ALA A 591 1.84 -19.84 -17.49
CA ALA A 591 0.66 -20.41 -18.13
C ALA A 591 1.05 -21.37 -19.26
N TRP A 592 2.01 -20.98 -20.10
CA TRP A 592 2.57 -21.83 -21.14
C TRP A 592 3.40 -23.00 -20.57
N ALA A 593 4.18 -22.78 -19.51
CA ALA A 593 4.95 -23.84 -18.85
C ALA A 593 4.07 -24.86 -18.09
N MET A 594 2.89 -24.43 -17.63
CA MET A 594 1.85 -25.30 -17.07
C MET A 594 1.08 -26.04 -18.17
N ALA A 595 0.80 -25.39 -19.29
CA ALA A 595 0.26 -26.07 -20.47
C ALA A 595 1.22 -27.10 -21.06
N GLN A 596 2.51 -26.81 -21.00
CA GLN A 596 3.57 -27.78 -21.21
C GLN A 596 3.46 -28.89 -20.16
N MET A 597 3.55 -28.66 -18.84
CA MET A 597 3.59 -29.78 -17.88
C MET A 597 2.27 -30.56 -17.68
N GLY A 598 1.11 -29.99 -18.00
CA GLY A 598 -0.21 -30.58 -17.72
C GLY A 598 -0.58 -30.58 -16.23
N TRP A 599 -1.82 -30.97 -15.94
CA TRP A 599 -2.45 -30.78 -14.61
C TRP A 599 -1.76 -31.47 -13.44
N VAL A 600 -1.08 -32.59 -13.66
CA VAL A 600 -0.44 -33.37 -12.58
C VAL A 600 1.03 -33.02 -12.39
N ALA A 601 1.82 -33.01 -13.47
CA ALA A 601 3.26 -32.78 -13.36
C ALA A 601 3.58 -31.30 -13.08
N GLY A 602 2.77 -30.35 -13.60
CA GLY A 602 3.00 -28.91 -13.43
C GLY A 602 3.07 -28.47 -11.96
N PRO A 603 1.99 -28.65 -11.17
CA PRO A 603 1.99 -28.29 -9.76
C PRO A 603 3.04 -29.07 -8.95
N ALA A 604 3.21 -30.36 -9.23
CA ALA A 604 4.19 -31.21 -8.53
C ALA A 604 5.63 -30.71 -8.73
N VAL A 605 6.00 -30.35 -9.96
CA VAL A 605 7.32 -29.82 -10.30
C VAL A 605 7.54 -28.41 -9.75
N MET A 606 6.53 -27.54 -9.77
CA MET A 606 6.61 -26.21 -9.14
C MET A 606 6.80 -26.30 -7.62
N ILE A 607 6.09 -27.21 -6.94
CA ILE A 607 6.27 -27.47 -5.50
C ILE A 607 7.66 -28.06 -5.23
N PHE A 608 8.15 -28.99 -6.06
CA PHE A 608 9.50 -29.54 -5.96
C PHE A 608 10.57 -28.44 -6.06
N PHE A 609 10.53 -27.60 -7.10
CA PHE A 609 11.48 -26.50 -7.26
C PHE A 609 11.39 -25.46 -6.13
N SER A 610 10.20 -25.18 -5.61
CA SER A 610 10.01 -24.34 -4.42
C SER A 610 10.71 -24.92 -3.18
N VAL A 611 10.54 -26.21 -2.90
CA VAL A 611 11.19 -26.91 -1.78
C VAL A 611 12.71 -26.95 -1.96
N VAL A 612 13.21 -27.21 -3.17
CA VAL A 612 14.65 -27.18 -3.46
C VAL A 612 15.23 -25.78 -3.25
N THR A 613 14.55 -24.73 -3.72
CA THR A 613 15.00 -23.33 -3.55
C THR A 613 14.99 -22.92 -2.06
N LEU A 614 13.91 -23.22 -1.32
CA LEU A 614 13.83 -23.02 0.13
C LEU A 614 15.01 -23.68 0.88
N TYR A 615 15.39 -24.88 0.45
CA TYR A 615 16.51 -25.63 1.01
C TYR A 615 17.86 -24.99 0.66
N THR A 616 18.14 -24.72 -0.62
CA THR A 616 19.44 -24.21 -1.07
C THR A 616 19.69 -22.76 -0.69
N THR A 617 18.67 -21.90 -0.70
CA THR A 617 18.76 -20.52 -0.16
C THR A 617 19.06 -20.52 1.34
N SER A 618 18.55 -21.51 2.08
CA SER A 618 18.88 -21.73 3.49
C SER A 618 20.32 -22.20 3.69
N LEU A 619 20.84 -23.11 2.85
CA LEU A 619 22.27 -23.49 2.86
C LEU A 619 23.16 -22.29 2.54
N LEU A 620 22.78 -21.48 1.54
CA LEU A 620 23.52 -20.29 1.14
C LEU A 620 23.45 -19.17 2.19
N ALA A 621 22.45 -19.17 3.08
CA ALA A 621 22.40 -18.23 4.21
C ALA A 621 23.46 -18.57 5.28
N ASP A 622 23.76 -19.87 5.48
CA ASP A 622 24.85 -20.33 6.35
C ASP A 622 26.22 -19.89 5.82
N CYS A 623 26.37 -19.84 4.50
CA CYS A 623 27.62 -19.51 3.80
C CYS A 623 27.97 -18.00 3.78
N TYR A 624 27.13 -17.13 4.37
CA TYR A 624 27.30 -15.68 4.33
C TYR A 624 28.53 -15.17 5.13
N ARG A 625 28.98 -15.93 6.13
CA ARG A 625 30.19 -15.63 6.93
C ARG A 625 31.19 -16.78 6.90
N CYS A 626 32.47 -16.43 6.78
CA CYS A 626 33.57 -17.38 6.86
C CYS A 626 33.92 -17.70 8.32
N GLY A 627 33.95 -18.98 8.66
CA GLY A 627 34.19 -19.44 10.03
C GLY A 627 32.89 -19.49 10.84
N ASP A 628 32.81 -18.65 11.88
CA ASP A 628 31.67 -18.60 12.79
C ASP A 628 30.48 -17.79 12.20
N PRO A 629 29.21 -18.24 12.33
CA PRO A 629 28.05 -17.54 11.77
C PRO A 629 27.75 -16.15 12.40
N VAL A 630 28.26 -15.86 13.60
CA VAL A 630 27.93 -14.64 14.37
C VAL A 630 29.08 -13.63 14.37
N THR A 631 30.32 -14.10 14.28
CA THR A 631 31.55 -13.30 14.39
C THR A 631 32.50 -13.44 13.18
N GLY A 632 32.22 -14.37 12.26
CA GLY A 632 33.03 -14.58 11.06
C GLY A 632 32.98 -13.42 10.06
N LYS A 633 34.01 -13.34 9.20
CA LYS A 633 34.11 -12.31 8.16
C LYS A 633 32.97 -12.48 7.13
N ARG A 634 32.28 -11.38 6.80
CA ARG A 634 31.21 -11.36 5.79
C ARG A 634 31.75 -11.58 4.37
N ASN A 635 30.94 -12.23 3.54
CA ASN A 635 31.12 -12.33 2.09
C ASN A 635 30.09 -11.43 1.40
N TYR A 636 30.54 -10.28 0.88
CA TYR A 636 29.65 -9.25 0.33
C TYR A 636 29.04 -9.66 -1.02
N THR A 637 29.78 -10.40 -1.85
CA THR A 637 29.25 -11.01 -3.09
C THR A 637 29.16 -12.53 -3.01
N PHE A 638 28.33 -13.11 -3.87
CA PHE A 638 28.23 -14.57 -4.05
C PHE A 638 29.57 -15.19 -4.50
N MET A 639 30.33 -14.48 -5.35
CA MET A 639 31.69 -14.86 -5.74
C MET A 639 32.67 -14.83 -4.56
N ASP A 640 32.64 -13.81 -3.70
CA ASP A 640 33.49 -13.79 -2.48
C ASP A 640 33.23 -15.02 -1.59
N ALA A 641 31.98 -15.47 -1.48
CA ALA A 641 31.61 -16.67 -0.74
C ALA A 641 32.15 -17.96 -1.40
N VAL A 642 32.04 -18.07 -2.73
CA VAL A 642 32.59 -19.21 -3.48
C VAL A 642 34.13 -19.21 -3.44
N HIS A 643 34.78 -18.06 -3.56
CA HIS A 643 36.23 -17.92 -3.47
C HIS A 643 36.76 -18.31 -2.10
N SER A 644 36.18 -17.75 -1.04
CA SER A 644 36.62 -17.97 0.34
C SER A 644 36.32 -19.37 0.86
N ILE A 645 35.19 -19.97 0.46
CA ILE A 645 34.81 -21.33 0.90
C ILE A 645 35.39 -22.38 -0.05
N LEU A 646 35.13 -22.33 -1.35
CA LEU A 646 35.49 -23.38 -2.31
C LEU A 646 36.88 -23.20 -2.93
N GLY A 647 37.24 -21.97 -3.35
CA GLY A 647 38.55 -21.61 -3.91
C GLY A 647 38.49 -21.07 -5.35
N GLY A 648 39.59 -20.45 -5.80
CA GLY A 648 39.65 -19.65 -7.03
C GLY A 648 39.20 -20.32 -8.35
N TYR A 649 39.31 -21.64 -8.48
CA TYR A 649 38.77 -22.37 -9.64
C TYR A 649 37.23 -22.31 -9.68
N TYR A 650 36.59 -22.57 -8.54
CA TYR A 650 35.14 -22.53 -8.40
C TYR A 650 34.61 -21.10 -8.51
N ASP A 651 35.36 -20.13 -8.01
CA ASP A 651 35.07 -18.69 -8.17
C ASP A 651 35.08 -18.27 -9.65
N SER A 652 36.12 -18.68 -10.40
CA SER A 652 36.21 -18.41 -11.84
C SER A 652 35.03 -19.01 -12.62
N PHE A 653 34.67 -20.26 -12.34
CA PHE A 653 33.49 -20.92 -12.93
C PHE A 653 32.18 -20.23 -12.51
N CYS A 654 32.07 -19.83 -11.24
CA CYS A 654 30.93 -19.09 -10.72
C CYS A 654 30.72 -17.77 -11.45
N GLY A 655 31.79 -16.97 -11.63
CA GLY A 655 31.74 -15.70 -12.35
C GLY A 655 31.27 -15.85 -13.80
N ILE A 656 31.83 -16.82 -14.54
CA ILE A 656 31.43 -17.09 -15.94
C ILE A 656 29.92 -17.38 -16.03
N VAL A 657 29.41 -18.28 -15.19
CA VAL A 657 27.98 -18.63 -15.17
C VAL A 657 27.10 -17.47 -14.71
N GLN A 658 27.49 -16.79 -13.63
CA GLN A 658 26.73 -15.69 -13.05
C GLN A 658 26.62 -14.51 -14.01
N TYR A 659 27.73 -14.03 -14.58
CA TYR A 659 27.70 -12.89 -15.50
C TYR A 659 27.01 -13.21 -16.82
N SER A 660 27.14 -14.45 -17.33
CA SER A 660 26.37 -14.91 -18.51
C SER A 660 24.86 -14.88 -18.24
N ASN A 661 24.42 -15.31 -17.05
CA ASN A 661 23.01 -15.30 -16.68
C ASN A 661 22.47 -13.86 -16.48
N LEU A 662 23.25 -12.96 -15.88
CA LEU A 662 22.89 -11.53 -15.77
C LEU A 662 22.79 -10.87 -17.16
N TYR A 663 23.74 -11.18 -18.06
CA TYR A 663 23.75 -10.67 -19.44
C TYR A 663 22.52 -11.14 -20.23
N GLY A 664 22.18 -12.42 -20.15
CA GLY A 664 20.97 -12.97 -20.76
C GLY A 664 19.68 -12.43 -20.14
N THR A 665 19.66 -12.19 -18.83
CA THR A 665 18.51 -11.58 -18.15
C THR A 665 18.22 -10.17 -18.69
N ALA A 666 19.25 -9.38 -18.97
CA ALA A 666 19.12 -8.08 -19.63
C ALA A 666 18.49 -8.19 -21.04
N ILE A 667 18.89 -9.19 -21.83
CA ILE A 667 18.26 -9.49 -23.15
C ILE A 667 16.79 -9.88 -22.95
N GLY A 668 16.49 -10.83 -22.06
CA GLY A 668 15.13 -11.31 -21.80
C GLY A 668 14.17 -10.22 -21.31
N TYR A 669 14.66 -9.26 -20.51
CA TYR A 669 13.90 -8.08 -20.11
C TYR A 669 13.61 -7.12 -21.27
N THR A 670 14.59 -6.87 -22.16
CA THR A 670 14.36 -6.06 -23.38
C THR A 670 13.32 -6.71 -24.30
N ILE A 671 13.37 -8.03 -24.49
CA ILE A 671 12.35 -8.77 -25.24
C ILE A 671 10.98 -8.63 -24.56
N ALA A 672 10.86 -8.92 -23.26
CA ALA A 672 9.60 -8.88 -22.52
C ALA A 672 8.92 -7.50 -22.51
N ALA A 673 9.71 -6.43 -22.34
CA ALA A 673 9.22 -5.05 -22.38
C ALA A 673 8.73 -4.69 -23.80
N SER A 674 9.45 -5.13 -24.84
CA SER A 674 9.04 -4.90 -26.23
C SER A 674 7.72 -5.62 -26.58
N ILE A 675 7.53 -6.86 -26.11
CA ILE A 675 6.29 -7.63 -26.29
C ILE A 675 5.12 -6.93 -25.61
N SER A 676 5.33 -6.39 -24.40
CA SER A 676 4.28 -5.69 -23.65
C SER A 676 3.89 -4.35 -24.30
N MET A 677 4.87 -3.56 -24.78
CA MET A 677 4.57 -2.32 -25.53
C MET A 677 3.92 -2.59 -26.90
N MET A 678 4.35 -3.65 -27.58
CA MET A 678 3.73 -4.13 -28.82
C MET A 678 2.29 -4.59 -28.58
N ALA A 679 2.00 -5.29 -27.47
CA ALA A 679 0.66 -5.70 -27.09
C ALA A 679 -0.28 -4.50 -26.88
N ILE A 680 0.20 -3.45 -26.20
CA ILE A 680 -0.55 -2.20 -26.01
C ILE A 680 -0.96 -1.58 -27.35
N LYS A 681 0.01 -1.33 -28.25
CA LYS A 681 -0.33 -0.73 -29.55
C LYS A 681 -1.17 -1.67 -30.41
N ARG A 682 -0.99 -2.99 -30.32
CA ARG A 682 -1.81 -3.96 -31.08
C ARG A 682 -3.26 -3.97 -30.62
N SER A 683 -3.50 -3.99 -29.31
CA SER A 683 -4.87 -3.96 -28.77
C SER A 683 -5.57 -2.64 -29.09
N ASN A 684 -4.89 -1.51 -28.88
CA ASN A 684 -5.43 -0.19 -29.24
C ASN A 684 -5.68 -0.04 -30.75
N CYS A 685 -4.78 -0.55 -31.61
CA CYS A 685 -4.97 -0.56 -33.06
C CYS A 685 -6.21 -1.39 -33.45
N PHE A 686 -6.31 -2.63 -32.96
CA PHE A 686 -7.43 -3.53 -33.24
C PHE A 686 -8.77 -2.89 -32.84
N HIS A 687 -8.86 -2.37 -31.61
CA HIS A 687 -10.05 -1.69 -31.10
C HIS A 687 -10.32 -0.30 -31.71
N SER A 688 -9.32 0.36 -32.32
CA SER A 688 -9.53 1.59 -33.12
C SER A 688 -10.07 1.31 -34.53
N SER A 689 -10.10 0.04 -34.94
CA SER A 689 -10.57 -0.42 -36.25
C SER A 689 -11.79 -1.33 -36.14
N ASP A 690 -12.48 -1.33 -35.00
CA ASP A 690 -13.61 -2.23 -34.66
C ASP A 690 -13.38 -3.72 -34.96
N GLY A 691 -12.11 -4.14 -34.97
CA GLY A 691 -11.67 -5.50 -35.25
C GLY A 691 -11.41 -5.82 -36.74
N GLU A 692 -11.64 -4.89 -37.67
CA GLU A 692 -11.45 -5.12 -39.11
C GLU A 692 -9.98 -5.32 -39.51
N ASN A 693 -9.03 -4.72 -38.78
CA ASN A 693 -7.60 -4.80 -39.10
C ASN A 693 -6.82 -5.72 -38.13
N PRO A 694 -6.05 -6.71 -38.61
CA PRO A 694 -5.26 -7.62 -37.76
C PRO A 694 -4.03 -6.96 -37.07
N CYS A 695 -3.75 -5.71 -37.43
CA CYS A 695 -2.75 -4.81 -36.83
C CYS A 695 -1.36 -5.45 -36.67
N HIS A 696 -0.67 -5.66 -37.80
CA HIS A 696 0.73 -6.08 -37.82
C HIS A 696 1.63 -4.95 -37.31
N ILE A 697 2.39 -5.25 -36.25
CA ILE A 697 3.30 -4.31 -35.58
C ILE A 697 4.60 -5.07 -35.29
N SER A 698 5.75 -4.47 -35.65
CA SER A 698 7.07 -5.03 -35.30
C SER A 698 7.44 -4.71 -33.85
N SER A 699 8.10 -5.65 -33.17
CA SER A 699 8.67 -5.48 -31.83
C SER A 699 9.97 -4.66 -31.82
N ASN A 700 10.68 -4.62 -32.96
CA ASN A 700 12.01 -3.99 -33.09
C ASN A 700 12.07 -2.52 -32.62
N PRO A 701 11.12 -1.62 -32.98
CA PRO A 701 11.12 -0.25 -32.47
C PRO A 701 10.98 -0.17 -30.94
N TYR A 702 10.28 -1.12 -30.32
CA TYR A 702 10.08 -1.14 -28.87
C TYR A 702 11.28 -1.67 -28.10
N MET A 703 12.05 -2.60 -28.68
CA MET A 703 13.36 -2.99 -28.14
C MET A 703 14.31 -1.79 -28.12
N ILE A 704 14.36 -1.03 -29.22
CA ILE A 704 15.15 0.21 -29.33
C ILE A 704 14.68 1.25 -28.30
N SER A 705 13.37 1.51 -28.19
CA SER A 705 12.83 2.44 -27.19
C SER A 705 13.16 2.04 -25.76
N PHE A 706 13.05 0.75 -25.41
CA PHE A 706 13.46 0.26 -24.09
C PHE A 706 14.97 0.40 -23.88
N GLY A 707 15.79 0.10 -24.89
CA GLY A 707 17.24 0.31 -24.88
C GLY A 707 17.62 1.76 -24.61
N VAL A 708 16.98 2.74 -25.28
CA VAL A 708 17.20 4.17 -25.04
C VAL A 708 16.86 4.54 -23.59
N ILE A 709 15.76 4.03 -23.03
CA ILE A 709 15.40 4.21 -21.62
C ILE A 709 16.48 3.60 -20.70
N GLN A 710 16.99 2.40 -21.00
CA GLN A 710 18.06 1.78 -20.20
C GLN A 710 19.41 2.49 -20.33
N ILE A 711 19.73 3.13 -21.46
CA ILE A 711 20.92 3.98 -21.58
C ILE A 711 20.85 5.13 -20.56
N LEU A 712 19.69 5.76 -20.38
CA LEU A 712 19.50 6.82 -19.38
C LEU A 712 19.60 6.28 -17.94
N PHE A 713 18.80 5.25 -17.59
CA PHE A 713 18.75 4.73 -16.22
C PHE A 713 20.04 4.03 -15.77
N SER A 714 20.81 3.44 -16.70
CA SER A 714 22.09 2.80 -16.36
C SER A 714 23.17 3.78 -15.91
N GLN A 715 23.03 5.09 -16.17
CA GLN A 715 23.97 6.10 -15.68
C GLN A 715 23.84 6.38 -14.17
N ILE A 716 22.82 5.83 -13.49
CA ILE A 716 22.75 5.92 -12.03
C ILE A 716 23.85 5.01 -11.44
N PRO A 717 24.81 5.53 -10.65
CA PRO A 717 26.03 4.79 -10.33
C PRO A 717 25.90 3.74 -9.23
N ASP A 718 24.93 3.88 -8.31
CA ASP A 718 24.83 3.07 -7.09
C ASP A 718 23.44 2.45 -6.88
N PHE A 719 23.42 1.23 -6.35
CA PHE A 719 22.18 0.53 -5.95
C PHE A 719 21.40 1.30 -4.86
N ASP A 720 22.10 1.96 -3.94
CA ASP A 720 21.52 2.82 -2.91
C ASP A 720 20.89 4.11 -3.47
N LYS A 721 21.13 4.44 -4.75
CA LYS A 721 20.44 5.54 -5.47
C LYS A 721 19.27 5.02 -6.31
N THR A 722 19.20 3.72 -6.60
CA THR A 722 18.09 3.06 -7.32
C THR A 722 17.09 2.33 -6.42
N TRP A 723 17.24 2.33 -5.09
CA TRP A 723 16.36 1.60 -4.15
C TRP A 723 14.84 1.83 -4.36
N TRP A 724 14.46 3.04 -4.80
CA TRP A 724 13.07 3.41 -5.10
C TRP A 724 12.54 2.73 -6.37
N LEU A 725 13.38 2.51 -7.39
CA LEU A 725 13.03 1.74 -8.59
C LEU A 725 12.66 0.30 -8.22
N SER A 726 13.35 -0.30 -7.23
CA SER A 726 13.00 -1.63 -6.71
C SER A 726 11.63 -1.64 -6.00
N ILE A 727 11.20 -0.54 -5.39
CA ILE A 727 9.87 -0.46 -4.74
C ILE A 727 8.77 -0.24 -5.78
N VAL A 728 9.01 0.62 -6.79
CA VAL A 728 8.09 0.78 -7.93
C VAL A 728 7.94 -0.56 -8.67
N ALA A 729 9.05 -1.27 -8.91
CA ALA A 729 9.07 -2.64 -9.42
C ALA A 729 8.19 -3.60 -8.58
N ALA A 730 8.26 -3.54 -7.25
CA ALA A 730 7.42 -4.35 -6.36
C ALA A 730 5.92 -4.16 -6.62
N ILE A 731 5.50 -2.89 -6.67
CA ILE A 731 4.09 -2.53 -6.78
C ILE A 731 3.57 -2.94 -8.16
N MET A 732 4.37 -2.72 -9.20
CA MET A 732 4.02 -3.09 -10.58
C MET A 732 4.01 -4.61 -10.79
N SER A 733 4.91 -5.37 -10.15
CA SER A 733 4.95 -6.84 -10.26
C SER A 733 3.70 -7.49 -9.68
N PHE A 734 3.26 -7.03 -8.51
CA PHE A 734 1.98 -7.44 -7.93
C PHE A 734 0.79 -6.97 -8.78
N ALA A 735 0.82 -5.76 -9.35
CA ALA A 735 -0.27 -5.23 -10.15
C ALA A 735 -0.55 -6.10 -11.40
N TYR A 736 0.44 -6.32 -12.27
CA TYR A 736 0.19 -7.11 -13.49
C TYR A 736 -0.07 -8.59 -13.20
N SER A 737 0.56 -9.17 -12.16
CA SER A 737 0.33 -10.57 -11.77
C SER A 737 -1.10 -10.77 -11.27
N THR A 738 -1.61 -9.83 -10.47
CA THR A 738 -2.99 -9.85 -9.99
C THR A 738 -3.99 -9.65 -11.13
N ILE A 739 -3.72 -8.72 -12.06
CA ILE A 739 -4.58 -8.52 -13.24
C ILE A 739 -4.60 -9.79 -14.13
N GLY A 740 -3.44 -10.39 -14.41
CA GLY A 740 -3.35 -11.64 -15.18
C GLY A 740 -4.10 -12.81 -14.54
N LEU A 741 -4.00 -12.96 -13.21
CA LEU A 741 -4.76 -13.94 -12.43
C LEU A 741 -6.28 -13.70 -12.52
N VAL A 742 -6.71 -12.44 -12.38
CA VAL A 742 -8.12 -12.03 -12.41
C VAL A 742 -8.74 -12.16 -13.82
N LEU A 743 -7.94 -11.98 -14.88
CA LEU A 743 -8.34 -12.27 -16.25
C LEU A 743 -8.42 -13.78 -16.52
N GLY A 744 -7.48 -14.57 -15.98
CA GLY A 744 -7.54 -16.04 -16.01
C GLY A 744 -8.81 -16.58 -15.38
N ILE A 745 -9.10 -16.20 -14.14
CA ILE A 745 -10.32 -16.60 -13.42
C ILE A 745 -11.59 -16.18 -14.19
N ALA A 746 -11.61 -14.96 -14.75
CA ALA A 746 -12.74 -14.50 -15.57
C ALA A 746 -12.92 -15.36 -16.83
N LYS A 747 -11.84 -15.71 -17.53
CA LYS A 747 -11.90 -16.54 -18.74
C LYS A 747 -12.29 -18.00 -18.45
N VAL A 748 -11.89 -18.55 -17.30
CA VAL A 748 -12.38 -19.85 -16.82
C VAL A 748 -13.89 -19.79 -16.56
N SER A 749 -14.37 -18.73 -15.90
CA SER A 749 -15.80 -18.52 -15.64
C SER A 749 -16.62 -18.31 -16.91
N GLU A 750 -16.03 -17.79 -17.99
CA GLU A 750 -16.66 -17.67 -19.32
C GLU A 750 -16.62 -19.00 -20.10
N ASN A 751 -15.51 -19.74 -20.03
CA ASN A 751 -15.37 -21.06 -20.66
C ASN A 751 -16.35 -22.12 -20.09
N GLY A 752 -16.90 -21.90 -18.88
CA GLY A 752 -17.75 -22.84 -18.14
C GLY A 752 -17.06 -24.15 -17.72
N THR A 753 -15.80 -24.35 -18.11
CA THR A 753 -15.03 -25.59 -18.00
C THR A 753 -13.53 -25.28 -17.88
N PHE A 754 -12.80 -26.17 -17.20
CA PHE A 754 -11.34 -26.11 -17.13
C PHE A 754 -10.74 -26.74 -18.40
N LYS A 755 -9.92 -25.99 -19.14
CA LYS A 755 -9.22 -26.49 -20.34
C LYS A 755 -7.84 -27.07 -19.98
N GLY A 756 -7.36 -28.03 -20.77
CA GLY A 756 -5.99 -28.57 -20.68
C GLY A 756 -5.90 -30.07 -20.42
N SER A 757 -4.87 -30.71 -20.98
CA SER A 757 -4.52 -32.12 -20.80
C SER A 757 -4.16 -32.52 -19.35
N LEU A 758 -4.48 -33.77 -19.00
CA LEU A 758 -4.02 -34.41 -17.75
C LEU A 758 -2.50 -34.65 -17.74
N THR A 759 -1.94 -34.96 -18.92
CA THR A 759 -0.52 -35.26 -19.16
C THR A 759 -0.02 -34.37 -20.30
N GLY A 760 0.73 -33.31 -19.96
CA GLY A 760 1.34 -32.42 -20.94
C GLY A 760 2.80 -32.77 -21.26
N VAL A 761 3.36 -32.07 -22.24
CA VAL A 761 4.79 -32.07 -22.63
C VAL A 761 5.58 -30.96 -21.88
N GLY A 762 6.14 -31.25 -20.69
CA GLY A 762 6.78 -30.26 -19.77
C GLY A 762 8.14 -29.64 -20.22
N ILE A 763 8.95 -28.89 -19.42
CA ILE A 763 9.05 -28.60 -17.97
C ILE A 763 9.83 -27.26 -17.73
N GLY A 764 9.61 -26.47 -16.65
CA GLY A 764 10.64 -25.51 -16.13
C GLY A 764 10.21 -24.32 -15.23
N THR A 765 11.13 -23.79 -14.38
CA THR A 765 10.95 -22.60 -13.47
C THR A 765 12.26 -21.79 -13.23
N VAL A 766 12.21 -20.58 -12.63
CA VAL A 766 13.34 -19.60 -12.48
C VAL A 766 13.51 -19.01 -11.04
N THR A 767 14.58 -18.23 -10.76
CA THR A 767 15.38 -18.19 -9.50
C THR A 767 15.61 -16.80 -8.80
N GLU A 768 16.32 -16.78 -7.65
CA GLU A 768 16.60 -15.60 -6.76
C GLU A 768 17.89 -14.78 -7.04
N ALA A 769 17.98 -13.55 -6.48
CA ALA A 769 19.19 -12.96 -5.87
C ALA A 769 18.91 -11.73 -4.94
N GLN A 770 19.44 -11.70 -3.70
CA GLN A 770 19.76 -10.49 -2.87
C GLN A 770 20.15 -10.86 -1.40
N LYS A 771 21.32 -10.42 -0.86
CA LYS A 771 21.74 -10.73 0.54
C LYS A 771 22.48 -9.65 1.37
N ASP A 772 23.28 -8.75 0.80
CA ASP A 772 24.22 -7.87 1.57
C ASP A 772 23.59 -6.65 2.28
N THR A 773 22.28 -6.42 2.17
CA THR A 773 21.62 -5.22 2.74
C THR A 773 21.19 -5.34 4.21
N ILE A 774 21.36 -6.53 4.81
CA ILE A 774 20.76 -6.89 6.11
C ILE A 774 21.50 -6.28 7.30
N LYS A 775 20.77 -5.69 8.24
CA LYS A 775 21.32 -5.19 9.52
C LYS A 775 21.50 -6.31 10.55
N SER A 776 22.52 -6.17 11.40
CA SER A 776 22.77 -7.04 12.56
C SER A 776 22.83 -6.19 13.85
N PRO A 777 22.44 -6.70 15.03
CA PRO A 777 21.77 -7.98 15.29
C PRO A 777 20.25 -7.94 14.99
N PRO A 778 19.54 -9.08 14.97
CA PRO A 778 20.02 -10.46 15.11
C PRO A 778 20.75 -10.96 13.85
N SER A 779 21.40 -12.13 13.94
CA SER A 779 22.28 -12.64 12.88
C SER A 779 21.63 -12.68 11.49
N GLU A 780 22.42 -12.25 10.52
CA GLU A 780 22.02 -12.04 9.13
C GLU A 780 21.50 -13.34 8.49
N GLU A 781 22.11 -14.49 8.82
CA GLU A 781 21.66 -15.84 8.47
C GLU A 781 20.21 -16.11 8.93
N ARG A 782 19.89 -15.83 10.19
CA ARG A 782 18.57 -16.09 10.79
C ARG A 782 17.51 -15.12 10.23
N THR A 783 17.92 -13.90 9.90
CA THR A 783 17.10 -12.90 9.23
C THR A 783 16.80 -13.32 7.78
N MET A 784 17.82 -13.75 7.03
CA MET A 784 17.67 -14.19 5.63
C MET A 784 16.85 -15.49 5.52
N LYS A 785 17.05 -16.47 6.40
CA LYS A 785 16.22 -17.69 6.43
C LYS A 785 14.75 -17.43 6.74
N LYS A 786 14.43 -16.38 7.51
CA LYS A 786 13.04 -15.93 7.71
C LYS A 786 12.50 -15.24 6.46
N ALA A 787 13.29 -14.36 5.84
CA ALA A 787 12.90 -13.68 4.62
C ALA A 787 12.61 -14.66 3.48
N ALA A 788 13.55 -15.58 3.18
CA ALA A 788 13.44 -16.61 2.15
C ALA A 788 12.18 -17.49 2.30
N LYS A 789 11.82 -17.88 3.54
CA LYS A 789 10.59 -18.65 3.80
C LYS A 789 9.32 -17.88 3.45
N ILE A 790 9.29 -16.58 3.74
CA ILE A 790 8.16 -15.70 3.43
C ILE A 790 8.12 -15.43 1.92
N SER A 791 9.24 -15.04 1.31
CA SER A 791 9.31 -14.65 -0.10
C SER A 791 9.07 -15.80 -1.05
N ILE A 792 9.73 -16.95 -0.87
CA ILE A 792 9.52 -18.13 -1.73
C ILE A 792 8.11 -18.71 -1.49
N GLY A 793 7.60 -18.69 -0.25
CA GLY A 793 6.23 -19.09 0.05
C GLY A 793 5.18 -18.27 -0.69
N VAL A 794 5.23 -16.93 -0.55
CA VAL A 794 4.35 -16.00 -1.29
C VAL A 794 4.49 -16.18 -2.80
N THR A 795 5.73 -16.22 -3.30
CA THR A 795 5.99 -16.33 -4.74
C THR A 795 5.47 -17.65 -5.30
N THR A 796 5.64 -18.78 -4.60
CA THR A 796 5.12 -20.09 -5.02
C THR A 796 3.60 -20.07 -5.12
N THR A 797 2.91 -19.46 -4.16
CA THR A 797 1.45 -19.30 -4.19
C THR A 797 1.01 -18.46 -5.39
N PHE A 798 1.61 -17.28 -5.61
CA PHE A 798 1.28 -16.44 -6.77
C PHE A 798 1.61 -17.13 -8.11
N TYR A 799 2.74 -17.83 -8.19
CA TYR A 799 3.17 -18.60 -9.35
C TYR A 799 2.19 -19.71 -9.68
N MET A 800 1.82 -20.55 -8.70
CA MET A 800 0.83 -21.60 -8.93
C MET A 800 -0.53 -21.01 -9.31
N LEU A 801 -1.00 -19.94 -8.67
CA LEU A 801 -2.26 -19.29 -9.05
C LEU A 801 -2.25 -18.78 -10.50
N CYS A 802 -1.20 -18.05 -10.91
CA CYS A 802 -1.10 -17.51 -12.28
C CYS A 802 -0.95 -18.62 -13.33
N GLY A 803 -0.12 -19.63 -13.06
CA GLY A 803 0.06 -20.78 -13.96
C GLY A 803 -1.20 -21.66 -14.08
N PHE A 804 -1.83 -21.98 -12.95
CA PHE A 804 -3.06 -22.78 -12.89
C PHE A 804 -4.23 -22.09 -13.59
N MET A 805 -4.49 -20.81 -13.28
CA MET A 805 -5.62 -20.08 -13.88
C MET A 805 -5.34 -19.68 -15.33
N GLY A 806 -4.08 -19.45 -15.70
CA GLY A 806 -3.67 -19.28 -17.09
C GLY A 806 -3.89 -20.56 -17.92
N TYR A 807 -3.48 -21.72 -17.40
CA TYR A 807 -3.72 -22.99 -18.08
C TYR A 807 -5.22 -23.32 -18.17
N ALA A 808 -5.98 -23.15 -17.08
CA ALA A 808 -7.43 -23.35 -17.09
C ALA A 808 -8.16 -22.46 -18.12
N ALA A 809 -7.69 -21.24 -18.34
CA ALA A 809 -8.28 -20.27 -19.26
C ALA A 809 -8.04 -20.62 -20.75
N PHE A 810 -6.84 -21.09 -21.09
CA PHE A 810 -6.39 -21.25 -22.49
C PHE A 810 -6.16 -22.71 -22.93
N GLY A 811 -6.05 -23.64 -21.99
CA GLY A 811 -5.67 -25.03 -22.26
C GLY A 811 -4.28 -25.14 -22.86
N ASP A 812 -4.09 -26.14 -23.71
CA ASP A 812 -2.80 -26.45 -24.33
C ASP A 812 -2.33 -25.34 -25.32
N SER A 813 -3.22 -24.39 -25.64
CA SER A 813 -2.96 -23.16 -26.41
C SER A 813 -2.53 -21.95 -25.54
N ALA A 814 -2.06 -22.17 -24.31
CA ALA A 814 -1.67 -21.08 -23.41
C ALA A 814 -0.50 -20.24 -23.97
N PRO A 815 -0.58 -18.89 -23.90
CA PRO A 815 0.44 -18.01 -24.49
C PRO A 815 1.72 -17.95 -23.66
N GLY A 816 2.87 -17.76 -24.32
CA GLY A 816 4.17 -17.53 -23.66
C GLY A 816 4.24 -16.25 -22.81
N ASN A 817 3.30 -15.33 -23.00
CA ASN A 817 3.00 -14.26 -22.05
C ASN A 817 1.50 -14.31 -21.74
N LEU A 818 1.14 -14.63 -20.50
CA LEU A 818 -0.23 -14.72 -20.00
C LEU A 818 -1.12 -13.54 -20.44
N LEU A 819 -0.59 -12.31 -20.46
CA LEU A 819 -1.37 -11.13 -20.85
C LEU A 819 -1.64 -11.02 -22.35
N THR A 820 -0.81 -11.59 -23.22
CA THR A 820 -1.05 -11.49 -24.68
C THR A 820 -2.20 -12.35 -25.15
N GLY A 821 -2.53 -13.45 -24.44
CA GLY A 821 -3.75 -14.23 -24.69
C GLY A 821 -5.04 -13.47 -24.34
N PHE A 822 -4.96 -12.43 -23.51
CA PHE A 822 -6.08 -11.54 -23.22
C PHE A 822 -6.11 -10.29 -24.11
N GLY A 823 -5.21 -10.14 -25.09
CA GLY A 823 -5.05 -8.89 -25.88
C GLY A 823 -6.26 -8.44 -26.72
N PHE A 824 -7.31 -9.25 -26.80
CA PHE A 824 -8.59 -8.98 -27.48
C PHE A 824 -9.79 -9.01 -26.51
N TYR A 825 -9.52 -9.06 -25.20
CA TYR A 825 -10.52 -9.26 -24.15
C TYR A 825 -10.97 -7.91 -23.58
N ASN A 826 -12.28 -7.66 -23.57
CA ASN A 826 -12.80 -6.42 -22.98
C ASN A 826 -12.84 -6.49 -21.44
N PRO A 827 -12.33 -5.49 -20.70
CA PRO A 827 -11.75 -4.22 -21.18
C PRO A 827 -10.27 -4.30 -21.61
N TYR A 828 -9.94 -3.89 -22.84
CA TYR A 828 -8.56 -3.85 -23.33
C TYR A 828 -7.63 -2.95 -22.50
N TRP A 829 -8.11 -1.79 -22.05
CA TRP A 829 -7.28 -0.83 -21.30
C TRP A 829 -6.74 -1.41 -19.98
N LEU A 830 -7.39 -2.44 -19.40
CA LEU A 830 -6.90 -3.11 -18.19
C LEU A 830 -5.69 -4.01 -18.52
N ILE A 831 -5.68 -4.62 -19.70
CA ILE A 831 -4.53 -5.34 -20.25
C ILE A 831 -3.43 -4.33 -20.64
N ASP A 832 -3.78 -3.14 -21.12
CA ASP A 832 -2.79 -2.09 -21.40
C ASP A 832 -2.10 -1.60 -20.12
N ILE A 833 -2.85 -1.35 -19.04
CA ILE A 833 -2.29 -0.98 -17.72
C ILE A 833 -1.40 -2.10 -17.18
N ALA A 834 -1.81 -3.36 -17.32
CA ALA A 834 -0.99 -4.50 -16.88
C ALA A 834 0.30 -4.63 -17.71
N ASN A 835 0.25 -4.41 -19.03
CA ASN A 835 1.44 -4.39 -19.87
C ASN A 835 2.34 -3.17 -19.60
N ALA A 836 1.77 -2.00 -19.30
CA ALA A 836 2.52 -0.81 -18.89
C ALA A 836 3.22 -1.05 -17.54
N ALA A 837 2.55 -1.71 -16.58
CA ALA A 837 3.14 -2.15 -15.33
C ALA A 837 4.30 -3.14 -15.56
N ILE A 838 4.19 -4.08 -16.52
CA ILE A 838 5.33 -4.94 -16.90
C ILE A 838 6.51 -4.08 -17.39
N VAL A 839 6.29 -3.11 -18.28
CA VAL A 839 7.37 -2.24 -18.79
C VAL A 839 8.03 -1.45 -17.65
N ILE A 840 7.24 -0.84 -16.75
CA ILE A 840 7.74 -0.09 -15.59
C ILE A 840 8.51 -1.01 -14.63
N HIS A 841 8.02 -2.22 -14.37
CA HIS A 841 8.77 -3.21 -13.58
C HIS A 841 10.11 -3.52 -14.25
N LEU A 842 10.11 -3.86 -15.54
CA LEU A 842 11.31 -4.25 -16.27
C LEU A 842 12.35 -3.13 -16.34
N VAL A 843 11.96 -1.85 -16.33
CA VAL A 843 12.91 -0.73 -16.16
C VAL A 843 13.63 -0.80 -14.81
N GLY A 844 12.91 -1.02 -13.71
CA GLY A 844 13.52 -1.17 -12.38
C GLY A 844 14.35 -2.45 -12.24
N ALA A 845 13.83 -3.58 -12.76
CA ALA A 845 14.49 -4.88 -12.67
C ALA A 845 15.78 -4.93 -13.51
N TYR A 846 15.81 -4.34 -14.72
CA TYR A 846 17.02 -4.25 -15.54
C TYR A 846 18.16 -3.58 -14.77
N GLN A 847 17.88 -2.50 -14.03
CA GLN A 847 18.88 -1.85 -13.19
C GLN A 847 19.34 -2.74 -12.03
N VAL A 848 18.42 -3.43 -11.34
CA VAL A 848 18.77 -4.37 -10.25
C VAL A 848 19.73 -5.48 -10.73
N TYR A 849 19.53 -6.02 -11.93
CA TYR A 849 20.34 -7.11 -12.47
C TYR A 849 21.60 -6.66 -13.23
N ALA A 850 21.64 -5.46 -13.82
CA ALA A 850 22.80 -4.96 -14.55
C ALA A 850 23.90 -4.37 -13.65
N GLN A 851 23.55 -3.71 -12.54
CA GLN A 851 24.51 -3.03 -11.67
C GLN A 851 25.62 -3.94 -11.08
N PRO A 852 25.38 -5.22 -10.70
CA PRO A 852 26.44 -6.15 -10.29
C PRO A 852 27.47 -6.46 -11.40
N LEU A 853 27.06 -6.40 -12.67
CA LEU A 853 27.94 -6.60 -13.83
C LEU A 853 28.72 -5.32 -14.14
N PHE A 854 28.07 -4.15 -14.07
CA PHE A 854 28.75 -2.85 -14.19
C PHE A 854 29.82 -2.67 -13.11
N ALA A 855 29.48 -2.89 -11.83
CA ALA A 855 30.41 -2.78 -10.72
C ALA A 855 31.61 -3.73 -10.84
N PHE A 856 31.42 -4.94 -11.38
CA PHE A 856 32.52 -5.87 -11.67
C PHE A 856 33.47 -5.35 -12.74
N VAL A 857 32.94 -4.95 -13.91
CA VAL A 857 33.76 -4.48 -15.03
C VAL A 857 34.46 -3.16 -14.69
N GLU A 858 33.79 -2.25 -13.98
CA GLU A 858 34.36 -0.96 -13.55
C GLU A 858 35.48 -1.15 -12.52
N LYS A 859 35.29 -2.03 -11.52
CA LYS A 859 36.31 -2.38 -10.51
C LYS A 859 37.49 -3.16 -11.12
N TRP A 860 37.26 -3.95 -12.17
CA TRP A 860 38.33 -4.59 -12.93
C TRP A 860 39.11 -3.56 -13.77
N ALA A 861 38.41 -2.67 -14.48
CA ALA A 861 39.00 -1.67 -15.36
C ALA A 861 39.82 -0.63 -14.58
N SER A 862 39.32 -0.12 -13.45
CA SER A 862 40.07 0.82 -12.61
C SER A 862 41.34 0.18 -12.01
N LYS A 863 41.26 -1.09 -11.59
CA LYS A 863 42.42 -1.88 -11.14
C LYS A 863 43.43 -2.15 -12.27
N ARG A 864 42.95 -2.32 -13.52
CA ARG A 864 43.79 -2.61 -14.69
C ARG A 864 44.43 -1.37 -15.33
N TRP A 865 43.76 -0.22 -15.22
CA TRP A 865 44.14 1.07 -15.79
C TRP A 865 43.69 2.22 -14.86
N PRO A 866 44.55 2.71 -13.94
CA PRO A 866 44.16 3.73 -12.95
C PRO A 866 43.63 5.06 -13.51
N LYS A 867 43.93 5.38 -14.79
CA LYS A 867 43.40 6.57 -15.49
C LYS A 867 41.92 6.47 -15.88
N VAL A 868 41.29 5.31 -15.69
CA VAL A 868 39.87 5.07 -16.06
C VAL A 868 38.89 5.68 -15.06
N ASP A 869 39.29 5.90 -13.81
CA ASP A 869 38.37 6.37 -12.75
C ASP A 869 38.28 7.91 -12.64
N VAL A 870 38.61 8.63 -13.73
CA VAL A 870 38.54 10.10 -13.78
C VAL A 870 37.09 10.56 -13.93
N GLU A 871 36.58 11.24 -12.89
CA GLU A 871 35.24 11.83 -12.87
C GLU A 871 35.26 13.30 -13.30
N TYR A 872 34.62 13.61 -14.42
CA TYR A 872 34.46 14.97 -14.93
C TYR A 872 33.21 15.62 -14.32
N LYS A 873 33.37 16.73 -13.60
CA LYS A 873 32.25 17.47 -13.00
C LYS A 873 31.56 18.32 -14.06
N ILE A 874 30.42 17.84 -14.56
CA ILE A 874 29.57 18.59 -15.49
C ILE A 874 28.65 19.51 -14.67
N PRO A 875 28.73 20.85 -14.85
CA PRO A 875 27.81 21.78 -14.22
C PRO A 875 26.47 21.74 -14.96
N ILE A 876 25.51 20.97 -14.43
CA ILE A 876 24.12 20.98 -14.90
C ILE A 876 23.44 22.21 -14.28
N PRO A 877 22.86 23.14 -15.07
CA PRO A 877 22.14 24.28 -14.52
C PRO A 877 21.07 23.82 -13.52
N GLY A 878 21.16 24.31 -12.28
CA GLY A 878 20.16 24.05 -11.25
C GLY A 878 20.27 22.74 -10.45
N PHE A 879 21.25 21.89 -10.75
CA PHE A 879 21.52 20.66 -10.01
C PHE A 879 22.95 20.65 -9.44
N SER A 880 23.21 19.82 -8.44
CA SER A 880 24.57 19.55 -7.98
C SER A 880 25.42 19.02 -9.14
N PRO A 881 26.72 19.39 -9.26
CA PRO A 881 27.56 18.96 -10.37
C PRO A 881 27.56 17.45 -10.55
N TYR A 882 27.28 16.98 -11.77
CA TYR A 882 27.23 15.55 -12.06
C TYR A 882 28.63 15.04 -12.36
N ASN A 883 29.11 14.12 -11.53
CA ASN A 883 30.39 13.44 -11.71
C ASN A 883 30.29 12.41 -12.85
N LEU A 884 30.52 12.84 -14.09
CA LEU A 884 30.49 11.95 -15.25
C LEU A 884 31.84 11.24 -15.41
N ASN A 885 31.86 9.93 -15.18
CA ASN A 885 32.98 9.10 -15.59
C ASN A 885 32.77 8.66 -17.05
N ALA A 886 33.70 9.02 -17.94
CA ALA A 886 33.59 8.76 -19.38
C ALA A 886 33.59 7.25 -19.73
N PHE A 887 34.33 6.43 -18.98
CA PHE A 887 34.34 4.98 -19.16
C PHE A 887 33.02 4.34 -18.71
N ARG A 888 32.49 4.74 -17.53
CA ARG A 888 31.18 4.25 -17.06
C ARG A 888 30.09 4.58 -18.09
N LEU A 889 30.06 5.81 -18.61
CA LEU A 889 29.14 6.22 -19.67
C LEU A 889 29.26 5.33 -20.92
N VAL A 890 30.46 5.21 -21.48
CA VAL A 890 30.68 4.47 -22.74
C VAL A 890 30.40 2.98 -22.55
N TRP A 891 30.95 2.34 -21.50
CA TRP A 891 30.75 0.91 -21.24
C TRP A 891 29.29 0.55 -20.99
N ARG A 892 28.59 1.27 -20.10
CA ARG A 892 27.18 0.99 -19.81
C ARG A 892 26.30 1.21 -21.04
N THR A 893 26.58 2.24 -21.84
CA THR A 893 25.88 2.49 -23.11
C THR A 893 26.13 1.37 -24.12
N VAL A 894 27.37 0.92 -24.31
CA VAL A 894 27.72 -0.20 -25.20
C VAL A 894 27.05 -1.50 -24.74
N PHE A 895 27.03 -1.80 -23.44
CA PHE A 895 26.34 -2.96 -22.88
C PHE A 895 24.84 -2.96 -23.24
N VAL A 896 24.15 -1.83 -23.05
CA VAL A 896 22.73 -1.71 -23.38
C VAL A 896 22.48 -1.83 -24.89
N ILE A 897 23.34 -1.23 -25.72
CA ILE A 897 23.24 -1.36 -27.19
C ILE A 897 23.39 -2.83 -27.62
N VAL A 898 24.42 -3.54 -27.14
CA VAL A 898 24.66 -4.93 -27.58
C VAL A 898 23.58 -5.88 -27.05
N THR A 899 23.11 -5.73 -25.81
CA THR A 899 21.97 -6.54 -25.31
C THR A 899 20.68 -6.25 -26.06
N THR A 900 20.45 -5.02 -26.54
CA THR A 900 19.31 -4.65 -27.39
C THR A 900 19.43 -5.24 -28.79
N VAL A 901 20.62 -5.19 -29.41
CA VAL A 901 20.86 -5.81 -30.73
C VAL A 901 20.69 -7.34 -30.67
N ILE A 902 21.16 -8.00 -29.61
CA ILE A 902 20.96 -9.45 -29.44
C ILE A 902 19.47 -9.78 -29.21
N ALA A 903 18.72 -8.96 -28.48
CA ALA A 903 17.26 -9.11 -28.35
C ALA A 903 16.53 -9.02 -29.70
N MET A 904 16.99 -8.16 -30.61
CA MET A 904 16.44 -8.03 -31.97
C MET A 904 16.86 -9.19 -32.90
N LEU A 905 18.02 -9.80 -32.67
CA LEU A 905 18.48 -10.97 -33.43
C LEU A 905 17.81 -12.28 -33.00
N VAL A 906 17.47 -12.41 -31.71
CA VAL A 906 16.94 -13.65 -31.11
C VAL A 906 15.73 -13.33 -30.21
N PRO A 907 14.57 -12.92 -30.77
CA PRO A 907 13.43 -12.40 -30.01
C PRO A 907 12.58 -13.48 -29.29
N PHE A 908 13.09 -14.70 -29.11
CA PHE A 908 12.35 -15.88 -28.64
C PHE A 908 12.25 -15.89 -27.10
N PHE A 909 11.32 -15.10 -26.56
CA PHE A 909 11.16 -14.86 -25.12
C PHE A 909 11.17 -16.12 -24.24
N ASN A 910 10.38 -17.13 -24.61
CA ASN A 910 10.25 -18.37 -23.85
C ASN A 910 11.56 -19.15 -23.78
N ASP A 911 12.22 -19.34 -24.92
CA ASP A 911 13.39 -20.23 -25.01
C ASP A 911 14.64 -19.58 -24.46
N ILE A 912 14.76 -18.25 -24.59
CA ILE A 912 15.78 -17.47 -23.88
C ILE A 912 15.57 -17.60 -22.35
N LEU A 913 14.35 -17.50 -21.84
CA LEU A 913 14.05 -17.73 -20.42
C LEU A 913 14.34 -19.17 -19.98
N GLY A 914 13.96 -20.17 -20.80
CA GLY A 914 14.21 -21.58 -20.53
C GLY A 914 15.70 -21.90 -20.46
N LEU A 915 16.48 -21.38 -21.42
CA LEU A 915 17.94 -21.55 -21.47
C LEU A 915 18.63 -20.89 -20.27
N LEU A 916 18.22 -19.68 -19.89
CA LEU A 916 18.78 -18.96 -18.74
C LEU A 916 18.39 -19.61 -17.41
N GLY A 917 17.13 -20.06 -17.29
CA GLY A 917 16.68 -20.87 -16.16
C GLY A 917 17.52 -22.14 -16.00
N ALA A 918 17.74 -22.88 -17.09
CA ALA A 918 18.54 -24.09 -17.10
C ALA A 918 20.04 -23.84 -16.77
N LEU A 919 20.66 -22.84 -17.40
CA LEU A 919 22.07 -22.49 -17.19
C LEU A 919 22.32 -21.85 -15.82
N GLY A 920 21.31 -21.20 -15.20
CA GLY A 920 21.42 -20.63 -13.87
C GLY A 920 21.12 -21.62 -12.74
N PHE A 921 20.06 -22.42 -12.86
CA PHE A 921 19.47 -23.18 -11.75
C PHE A 921 20.42 -24.21 -11.13
N TRP A 922 20.92 -25.19 -11.91
CA TRP A 922 21.84 -26.17 -11.33
C TRP A 922 23.11 -25.54 -10.73
N PRO A 923 23.91 -24.74 -11.47
CA PRO A 923 25.20 -24.28 -10.94
C PRO A 923 25.01 -23.26 -9.81
N LEU A 924 24.23 -22.19 -10.02
CA LEU A 924 24.11 -21.09 -9.06
C LEU A 924 23.16 -21.42 -7.91
N SER A 925 21.99 -21.99 -8.20
CA SER A 925 20.94 -22.20 -7.19
C SER A 925 21.04 -23.53 -6.45
N VAL A 926 21.77 -24.54 -6.96
CA VAL A 926 21.89 -25.86 -6.30
C VAL A 926 23.33 -26.23 -5.98
N PHE A 927 24.21 -26.31 -6.97
CA PHE A 927 25.58 -26.83 -6.84
C PHE A 927 26.44 -25.99 -5.88
N PHE A 928 26.59 -24.68 -6.13
CA PHE A 928 27.43 -23.85 -5.26
C PHE A 928 26.93 -23.81 -3.80
N PRO A 929 25.63 -23.59 -3.49
CA PRO A 929 25.10 -23.69 -2.13
C PRO A 929 25.35 -25.05 -1.45
N VAL A 930 25.20 -26.15 -2.18
CA VAL A 930 25.45 -27.50 -1.67
C VAL A 930 26.93 -27.72 -1.36
N GLN A 931 27.83 -27.47 -2.31
CA GLN A 931 29.26 -27.72 -2.10
C GLN A 931 29.86 -26.76 -1.05
N MET A 932 29.43 -25.49 -1.02
CA MET A 932 29.82 -24.55 0.03
C MET A 932 29.38 -25.06 1.42
N SER A 933 28.11 -25.45 1.58
CA SER A 933 27.64 -25.97 2.88
C SER A 933 28.29 -27.29 3.28
N ILE A 934 28.71 -28.14 2.33
CA ILE A 934 29.45 -29.37 2.63
C ILE A 934 30.84 -29.03 3.18
N LYS A 935 31.57 -28.12 2.52
CA LYS A 935 32.94 -27.75 2.89
C LYS A 935 32.99 -26.92 4.17
N GLN A 936 32.10 -25.93 4.32
CA GLN A 936 31.99 -25.07 5.50
C GLN A 936 31.63 -25.87 6.77
N LYS A 937 30.61 -26.74 6.70
CA LYS A 937 30.17 -27.59 7.84
C LYS A 937 30.97 -28.88 7.99
N ARG A 938 32.05 -29.05 7.22
CA ARG A 938 32.95 -30.22 7.21
C ARG A 938 32.20 -31.56 7.15
N ILE A 939 31.15 -31.65 6.33
CA ILE A 939 30.27 -32.82 6.28
C ILE A 939 31.07 -34.02 5.73
N PRO A 940 31.21 -35.14 6.48
CA PRO A 940 32.01 -36.27 6.03
C PRO A 940 31.40 -36.92 4.78
N LYS A 941 32.27 -37.25 3.82
CA LYS A 941 31.91 -38.02 2.60
C LYS A 941 31.21 -39.32 3.00
N TRP A 942 30.30 -39.81 2.14
CA TRP A 942 29.49 -41.01 2.37
C TRP A 942 28.54 -40.99 3.58
N SER A 943 28.48 -39.92 4.37
CA SER A 943 27.42 -39.75 5.37
C SER A 943 26.05 -39.61 4.70
N ARG A 944 24.97 -40.04 5.36
CA ARG A 944 23.58 -39.93 4.84
C ARG A 944 23.23 -38.51 4.36
N ARG A 945 23.73 -37.47 5.05
CA ARG A 945 23.55 -36.06 4.66
C ARG A 945 24.33 -35.69 3.40
N TRP A 946 25.59 -36.13 3.28
CA TRP A 946 26.41 -35.92 2.09
C TRP A 946 25.79 -36.61 0.86
N ILE A 947 25.37 -37.88 1.00
CA ILE A 947 24.73 -38.64 -0.07
C ILE A 947 23.45 -37.94 -0.55
N ALA A 948 22.55 -37.55 0.37
CA ALA A 948 21.32 -36.84 0.01
C ALA A 948 21.58 -35.51 -0.71
N MET A 949 22.60 -34.75 -0.29
CA MET A 949 23.00 -33.51 -0.94
C MET A 949 23.57 -33.71 -2.36
N GLN A 950 24.37 -34.76 -2.59
CA GLN A 950 24.85 -35.06 -3.94
C GLN A 950 23.72 -35.59 -4.84
N ILE A 951 22.83 -36.46 -4.34
CA ILE A 951 21.65 -36.93 -5.09
C ILE A 951 20.80 -35.74 -5.54
N LEU A 952 20.51 -34.79 -4.64
CA LEU A 952 19.79 -33.56 -4.99
C LEU A 952 20.50 -32.78 -6.10
N SER A 953 21.81 -32.58 -5.99
CA SER A 953 22.58 -31.84 -7.00
C SER A 953 22.60 -32.57 -8.37
N VAL A 954 22.67 -33.90 -8.39
CA VAL A 954 22.65 -34.72 -9.63
C VAL A 954 21.26 -34.72 -10.27
N VAL A 955 20.18 -34.85 -9.49
CA VAL A 955 18.80 -34.75 -10.02
C VAL A 955 18.56 -33.38 -10.64
N CYS A 956 18.95 -32.30 -9.95
CA CYS A 956 18.85 -30.95 -10.50
C CYS A 956 19.76 -30.71 -11.71
N PHE A 957 20.92 -31.38 -11.81
CA PHE A 957 21.76 -31.34 -13.00
C PHE A 957 21.06 -31.95 -14.22
N VAL A 958 20.52 -33.17 -14.09
CA VAL A 958 19.84 -33.88 -15.19
C VAL A 958 18.64 -33.08 -15.69
N VAL A 959 17.82 -32.53 -14.79
CA VAL A 959 16.67 -31.69 -15.16
C VAL A 959 17.12 -30.40 -15.86
N SER A 960 18.21 -29.77 -15.41
CA SER A 960 18.76 -28.56 -16.05
C SER A 960 19.35 -28.86 -17.43
N ALA A 961 20.07 -29.98 -17.58
CA ALA A 961 20.62 -30.41 -18.86
C ALA A 961 19.51 -30.69 -19.89
N ALA A 962 18.43 -31.36 -19.49
CA ALA A 962 17.26 -31.60 -20.34
C ALA A 962 16.58 -30.28 -20.76
N ALA A 963 16.36 -29.35 -19.81
CA ALA A 963 15.78 -28.04 -20.09
C ALA A 963 16.65 -27.17 -21.01
N ALA A 964 17.98 -27.22 -20.86
CA ALA A 964 18.91 -26.53 -21.76
C ALA A 964 18.87 -27.10 -23.18
N VAL A 965 18.87 -28.43 -23.33
CA VAL A 965 18.76 -29.11 -24.64
C VAL A 965 17.44 -28.76 -25.33
N GLY A 966 16.32 -28.80 -24.60
CA GLY A 966 15.00 -28.39 -25.14
C GLY A 966 14.99 -26.94 -25.60
N SER A 967 15.49 -26.01 -24.77
CA SER A 967 15.54 -24.58 -25.09
C SER A 967 16.42 -24.27 -26.30
N VAL A 968 17.58 -24.93 -26.42
CA VAL A 968 18.46 -24.81 -27.60
C VAL A 968 17.79 -25.37 -28.86
N ALA A 969 17.07 -26.49 -28.76
CA ALA A 969 16.32 -27.06 -29.88
C ALA A 969 15.23 -26.10 -30.38
N SER A 970 14.44 -25.49 -29.49
CA SER A 970 13.46 -24.46 -29.86
C SER A 970 14.10 -23.27 -30.57
N ILE A 971 15.19 -22.70 -30.02
CA ILE A 971 15.90 -21.57 -30.63
C ILE A 971 16.35 -21.92 -32.07
N ILE A 972 16.87 -23.12 -32.30
CA ILE A 972 17.29 -23.58 -33.63
C ILE A 972 16.08 -23.69 -34.58
N LEU A 973 14.95 -24.23 -34.12
CA LEU A 973 13.74 -24.41 -34.93
C LEU A 973 13.03 -23.09 -35.28
N ASP A 974 13.14 -22.07 -34.43
CA ASP A 974 12.57 -20.74 -34.71
C ASP A 974 13.53 -19.84 -35.49
N LEU A 975 14.86 -19.97 -35.31
CA LEU A 975 15.86 -19.34 -36.20
C LEU A 975 15.73 -19.81 -37.66
N GLN A 976 15.25 -21.02 -37.92
CA GLN A 976 14.97 -21.50 -39.29
C GLN A 976 13.82 -20.76 -39.98
N LYS A 977 12.93 -20.11 -39.21
CA LYS A 977 11.74 -19.40 -39.72
C LYS A 977 11.90 -17.89 -39.64
N TYR A 978 12.67 -17.41 -38.66
CA TYR A 978 12.84 -15.99 -38.38
C TYR A 978 13.78 -15.31 -39.37
N LYS A 979 13.40 -14.11 -39.81
CA LYS A 979 14.25 -13.21 -40.59
C LYS A 979 14.63 -12.02 -39.70
N PRO A 980 15.90 -11.86 -39.30
CA PRO A 980 16.30 -10.72 -38.48
C PRO A 980 16.13 -9.42 -39.26
N PHE A 981 15.62 -8.40 -38.57
CA PHE A 981 15.36 -7.04 -39.07
C PHE A 981 14.32 -6.88 -40.20
N SER A 982 13.52 -7.91 -40.53
CA SER A 982 12.35 -7.78 -41.43
C SER A 982 11.10 -7.30 -40.71
#